data_AF-A0A2D4HMI6-F1
#
_entry.id   AF-A0A2D4HMI6-F1
#
_cell.length_a   1.000
_cell.length_b   1.000
_cell.length_c   1.000
_cell.angle_alpha   90.00
_cell.angle_beta   90.00
_cell.angle_gamma   90.00
#
_symmetry.space_group_name_H-M   'P 1'
#
loop_
_entity.id
_entity.type
_entity.pdbx_description
1 polymer ?
#
loop_
_entity_poly.entity_id
_entity_poly.type
_entity_poly.pdbx_seq_one_letter_code
_entity_poly.pdbx_strand_id
1 'polypeptide(L)'
;LIDLKNQPNPCSGITLSKGDIYKELRLRGYDYGPTFQGVMESSSNGNSGKILWNGNWVTFLDTMLHLMILGEMGRNLRLPTRIRSVCIDPKLHLEFVQKYIEETEVLDVAVDRCLDTITGGAVQISGLHSSTAPRRQQEQIPPILEKFCFVPYDENDCLSSDAKLQSSFEHCKVLIQNLQKKIAKHGVKIAIPGLETLMNSTQAEVEQKGLAYILAEICRLELNGNLYSELEQVVAREKLHLQEDALLNCLLDCAELKTCVDVVLENITSHKMKIVEALAGDGHLFSRVTSILNTQPMLQLDYTATDRVLENLALHENDLQEIGASMEQWDPASPPSGGLTNADLLVCNCSLNALSKSAETLSNMAATVKDGGFILLHTLLKGETLGEIVAFLTSPGLQDKPGLLNQVEWENLFKKASLNLVAVKRSSFGSAIFLCRRPLPTKKPIFLPVDETNYKWIEPLKEMLAEPSEHSVWLTANNCGTSGVVGMVNCLRQEPGGHRIRCLFISSLNAASPSPSINSSAKEMQTILQNDLVMNIYRDGKWGSFRHLPLKQAQSQEVTEYAFVNVLTRGDLSSLRWISSPLQHFCTSNPNVQLCKIHYASLNFRDIMLATGKLSPDAIPGNWTLQQCMLGMEFSGYDAAGKRVMGLLPAKGLATVVDCEKKFLWEVPQHWTLEEAASVPVAYATAYYSLVVRGGMKQGNSVLIHSASGGVGQAAVAVALSMGCQVFATVGSKEKREYLQKRFPQLDANSFANSRNTSFEQHILKVTNGRGVDLVLNSLSEEKLQASLRCLARHGRFLEIGKYDLSNNTPLGMALFLK
;
A
#
# COMPACT_ATOMS: atom_id res chain seq x y z
N LEU A 1 -43.93 8.78 7.98
CA LEU A 1 -43.45 10.17 8.08
C LEU A 1 -43.40 10.50 9.55
N ILE A 2 -42.23 10.30 10.17
CA ILE A 2 -41.99 10.64 11.58
C ILE A 2 -41.68 12.14 11.60
N ASP A 3 -42.38 12.84 12.48
CA ASP A 3 -42.38 14.27 12.66
C ASP A 3 -41.01 14.74 13.20
N LEU A 4 -40.10 15.08 12.28
CA LEU A 4 -38.73 15.55 12.57
C LEU A 4 -38.66 17.09 12.71
N LYS A 5 -39.79 17.80 12.78
CA LYS A 5 -39.79 19.27 12.73
C LYS A 5 -39.59 19.99 14.06
N ASN A 6 -39.62 19.31 15.22
CA ASN A 6 -39.55 19.98 16.52
C ASN A 6 -38.63 19.26 17.53
N GLN A 7 -37.35 19.09 17.19
CA GLN A 7 -36.32 19.00 18.21
C GLN A 7 -35.43 20.25 18.12
N PRO A 8 -35.31 21.07 19.18
CA PRO A 8 -34.34 22.16 19.20
C PRO A 8 -32.95 21.55 19.10
N ASN A 9 -32.21 21.94 18.07
CA ASN A 9 -30.86 21.44 17.81
C ASN A 9 -29.96 21.79 19.01
N PRO A 10 -29.43 20.80 19.77
CA PRO A 10 -28.63 21.07 20.97
C PRO A 10 -27.29 21.77 20.67
N CYS A 11 -26.86 21.80 19.41
CA CYS A 11 -25.58 22.38 18.96
C CYS A 11 -25.65 23.86 18.54
N SER A 12 -26.77 24.56 18.72
CA SER A 12 -26.91 25.95 18.25
C SER A 12 -26.05 26.99 19.01
N GLY A 13 -25.24 26.58 19.99
CA GLY A 13 -24.41 27.47 20.81
C GLY A 13 -22.90 27.25 20.76
N ILE A 14 -22.37 26.34 19.93
CA ILE A 14 -20.92 26.09 19.87
C ILE A 14 -20.30 26.91 18.73
N THR A 15 -19.40 27.82 19.09
CA THR A 15 -18.59 28.60 18.16
C THR A 15 -17.25 27.91 17.90
N LEU A 16 -16.90 27.74 16.63
CA LEU A 16 -15.63 27.21 16.15
C LEU A 16 -14.61 28.35 16.05
N SER A 17 -13.42 28.13 16.59
CA SER A 17 -12.29 29.05 16.43
C SER A 17 -11.65 28.93 15.05
N LYS A 18 -10.87 29.93 14.63
CA LYS A 18 -10.00 29.85 13.44
C LYS A 18 -9.22 28.53 13.36
N GLY A 19 -8.64 28.08 14.47
CA GLY A 19 -7.88 26.82 14.53
C GLY A 19 -8.74 25.58 14.24
N ASP A 20 -9.96 25.54 14.77
CA ASP A 20 -10.90 24.42 14.55
C ASP A 20 -11.36 24.35 13.09
N ILE A 21 -11.68 25.51 12.51
CA ILE A 21 -12.17 25.65 11.15
C ILE A 21 -11.13 25.15 10.14
N TYR A 22 -9.92 25.69 10.21
CA TYR A 22 -8.86 25.32 9.26
C TYR A 22 -8.27 23.94 9.53
N LYS A 23 -8.41 23.40 10.75
CA LYS A 23 -8.15 21.98 11.03
C LYS A 23 -9.15 21.08 10.30
N GLU A 24 -10.45 21.37 10.37
CA GLU A 24 -11.47 20.59 9.67
C GLU A 24 -11.31 20.69 8.14
N LEU A 25 -11.07 21.88 7.59
CA LEU A 25 -10.81 22.05 6.16
C LEU A 25 -9.54 21.29 5.72
N ARG A 26 -8.45 21.34 6.50
CA ARG A 26 -7.24 20.56 6.21
C ARG A 26 -7.50 19.05 6.19
N LEU A 27 -8.33 18.55 7.11
CA LEU A 27 -8.72 17.13 7.12
C LEU A 27 -9.51 16.71 5.87
N ARG A 28 -10.27 17.63 5.26
CA ARG A 28 -10.96 17.40 3.98
C ARG A 28 -10.02 17.47 2.77
N GLY A 29 -8.80 18.00 2.95
CA GLY A 29 -7.77 18.13 1.93
C GLY A 29 -7.51 19.56 1.45
N TYR A 30 -7.97 20.58 2.17
CA TYR A 30 -7.68 21.97 1.85
C TYR A 30 -6.47 22.49 2.65
N ASP A 31 -5.33 22.66 1.98
CA ASP A 31 -4.10 23.16 2.60
C ASP A 31 -3.98 24.69 2.43
N TYR A 32 -4.92 25.43 3.01
CA TYR A 32 -4.93 26.90 2.95
C TYR A 32 -3.74 27.52 3.70
N GLY A 33 -2.94 28.32 3.01
CA GLY A 33 -1.86 29.10 3.62
C GLY A 33 -2.37 30.27 4.48
N PRO A 34 -1.52 30.88 5.32
CA PRO A 34 -1.92 31.88 6.32
C PRO A 34 -2.75 33.06 5.76
N THR A 35 -2.44 33.51 4.53
CA THR A 35 -3.13 34.61 3.85
C THR A 35 -4.60 34.30 3.52
N PHE A 36 -4.92 33.03 3.26
CA PHE A 36 -6.29 32.56 2.97
C PHE A 36 -7.01 32.03 4.23
N GLN A 37 -6.35 32.11 5.39
CA GLN A 37 -6.94 31.74 6.67
C GLN A 37 -7.72 32.91 7.32
N GLY A 38 -8.68 33.47 6.58
CA GLY A 38 -9.46 34.64 7.00
C GLY A 38 -10.75 34.36 7.79
N VAL A 39 -11.23 33.12 7.92
CA VAL A 39 -12.40 32.83 8.77
C VAL A 39 -11.97 32.81 10.24
N MET A 40 -12.40 33.82 10.99
CA MET A 40 -11.98 34.06 12.38
C MET A 40 -12.82 33.26 13.38
N GLU A 41 -14.14 33.24 13.17
CA GLU A 41 -15.09 32.45 13.96
C GLU A 41 -16.17 31.89 13.04
N SER A 42 -16.78 30.78 13.43
CA SER A 42 -17.95 30.25 12.75
C SER A 42 -18.88 29.53 13.74
N SER A 43 -20.18 29.62 13.52
CA SER A 43 -21.14 28.69 14.12
C SER A 43 -20.81 27.23 13.78
N SER A 44 -21.13 26.28 14.65
CA SER A 44 -20.86 24.84 14.39
C SER A 44 -21.55 24.28 13.14
N ASN A 45 -22.63 24.92 12.69
CA ASN A 45 -23.34 24.58 11.46
C ASN A 45 -22.84 25.41 10.26
N GLY A 46 -21.86 26.30 10.39
CA GLY A 46 -21.36 27.13 9.29
C GLY A 46 -22.39 28.11 8.72
N ASN A 47 -23.49 28.41 9.42
CA ASN A 47 -24.52 29.33 8.93
C ASN A 47 -24.20 30.79 9.24
N SER A 48 -23.33 31.05 10.21
CA SER A 48 -22.78 32.37 10.49
C SER A 48 -21.30 32.28 10.81
N GLY A 49 -20.57 33.37 10.62
CA GLY A 49 -19.18 33.50 11.01
C GLY A 49 -18.65 34.92 10.84
N LYS A 50 -17.40 35.12 11.23
CA LYS A 50 -16.66 36.38 11.06
C LYS A 50 -15.50 36.17 10.11
N ILE A 51 -15.39 37.03 9.11
CA ILE A 51 -14.36 36.94 8.09
C ILE A 51 -13.48 38.19 8.14
N LEU A 52 -12.16 37.97 8.14
CA LEU A 52 -11.13 39.00 8.11
C LEU A 52 -11.19 39.78 6.79
N TRP A 53 -11.14 41.10 6.91
CA TRP A 53 -10.88 42.03 5.82
C TRP A 53 -9.46 42.57 5.93
N ASN A 54 -8.71 42.47 4.84
CA ASN A 54 -7.32 42.89 4.74
C ASN A 54 -7.09 43.80 3.51
N GLY A 55 -8.17 44.40 2.97
CA GLY A 55 -8.12 45.15 1.73
C GLY A 55 -8.06 44.31 0.45
N ASN A 56 -8.12 42.97 0.54
CA ASN A 56 -8.02 42.08 -0.61
C ASN A 56 -9.31 41.29 -0.86
N TRP A 57 -9.98 41.63 -1.96
CA TRP A 57 -11.20 40.98 -2.41
C TRP A 57 -11.05 39.48 -2.68
N VAL A 58 -9.90 39.03 -3.18
CA VAL A 58 -9.68 37.61 -3.51
C VAL A 58 -9.73 36.77 -2.24
N THR A 59 -9.02 37.18 -1.19
CA THR A 59 -9.01 36.46 0.08
C THR A 59 -10.35 36.52 0.78
N PHE A 60 -11.04 37.67 0.72
CA PHE A 60 -12.37 37.82 1.32
C PHE A 60 -13.42 36.94 0.62
N LEU A 61 -13.47 36.97 -0.72
CA LEU A 61 -14.42 36.16 -1.48
C LEU A 61 -14.14 34.67 -1.33
N ASP A 62 -12.88 34.24 -1.34
CA ASP A 62 -12.52 32.82 -1.16
C ASP A 62 -12.88 32.32 0.25
N THR A 63 -12.62 33.13 1.28
CA THR A 63 -12.99 32.77 2.66
C THR A 63 -14.50 32.72 2.89
N MET A 64 -15.30 33.50 2.15
CA MET A 64 -16.75 33.31 2.09
C MET A 64 -17.10 31.91 1.56
N LEU A 65 -16.43 31.44 0.51
CA LEU A 65 -16.63 30.07 -0.01
C LEU A 65 -16.23 29.00 1.02
N HIS A 66 -15.17 29.25 1.82
CA HIS A 66 -14.77 28.33 2.89
C HIS A 66 -15.90 28.11 3.89
N LEU A 67 -16.61 29.17 4.28
CA LEU A 67 -17.73 29.09 5.23
C LEU A 67 -18.89 28.27 4.67
N MET A 68 -19.22 28.45 3.37
CA MET A 68 -20.24 27.64 2.70
C MET A 68 -19.84 26.15 2.69
N ILE A 69 -18.59 25.86 2.32
CA ILE A 69 -18.05 24.49 2.24
C ILE A 69 -18.00 23.84 3.63
N LEU A 70 -17.62 24.60 4.67
CA LEU A 70 -17.55 24.11 6.05
C LEU A 70 -18.88 23.52 6.50
N GLY A 71 -19.98 24.18 6.12
CA GLY A 71 -21.34 23.76 6.40
C GLY A 71 -21.79 22.50 5.63
N GLU A 72 -21.17 22.14 4.52
CA GLU A 72 -21.58 20.96 3.75
C GLU A 72 -21.37 19.65 4.52
N MET A 73 -22.27 18.69 4.30
CA MET A 73 -22.21 17.37 4.95
C MET A 73 -21.15 16.49 4.27
N GLY A 74 -20.33 15.83 5.08
CA GLY A 74 -19.27 14.93 4.62
C GLY A 74 -17.88 15.56 4.62
N ARG A 75 -16.86 14.75 4.33
CA ARG A 75 -15.43 15.15 4.40
C ARG A 75 -14.69 15.05 3.07
N ASN A 76 -15.42 15.03 1.97
CA ASN A 76 -14.81 15.01 0.64
C ASN A 76 -14.26 16.38 0.28
N LEU A 77 -13.15 16.39 -0.45
CA LEU A 77 -12.62 17.60 -1.06
C LEU A 77 -13.59 18.09 -2.15
N ARG A 78 -13.99 19.36 -2.07
CA ARG A 78 -14.94 20.00 -3.00
C ARG A 78 -14.37 21.28 -3.58
N LEU A 79 -14.56 21.51 -4.87
CA LEU A 79 -14.12 22.74 -5.53
C LEU A 79 -15.32 23.49 -6.10
N PRO A 80 -15.36 24.83 -5.99
CA PRO A 80 -16.34 25.66 -6.68
C PRO A 80 -16.30 25.40 -8.19
N THR A 81 -17.46 25.19 -8.80
CA THR A 81 -17.57 24.99 -10.26
C THR A 81 -18.53 25.97 -10.92
N ARG A 82 -19.58 26.40 -10.21
CA ARG A 82 -20.54 27.39 -10.71
C ARG A 82 -21.01 28.29 -9.59
N ILE A 83 -21.33 29.52 -9.94
CA ILE A 83 -21.99 30.49 -9.08
C ILE A 83 -23.13 31.10 -9.90
N ARG A 84 -24.36 31.11 -9.35
CA ARG A 84 -25.53 31.66 -10.06
C ARG A 84 -25.42 33.17 -10.20
N SER A 85 -25.02 33.87 -9.14
CA SER A 85 -24.81 35.32 -9.17
C SER A 85 -23.86 35.78 -8.06
N VAL A 86 -23.10 36.83 -8.34
CA VAL A 86 -22.26 37.55 -7.37
C VAL A 86 -22.62 39.03 -7.48
N CYS A 87 -22.95 39.65 -6.35
CA CYS A 87 -23.23 41.08 -6.25
C CYS A 87 -22.26 41.70 -5.24
N ILE A 88 -21.58 42.78 -5.64
CA ILE A 88 -20.59 43.49 -4.82
C ILE A 88 -20.86 44.98 -4.93
N ASP A 89 -21.09 45.63 -3.80
CA ASP A 89 -21.04 47.09 -3.69
C ASP A 89 -19.82 47.50 -2.85
N PRO A 90 -18.70 47.93 -3.47
CA PRO A 90 -17.49 48.23 -2.73
C PRO A 90 -17.62 49.46 -1.82
N LYS A 91 -18.54 50.39 -2.12
CA LYS A 91 -18.74 51.60 -1.33
C LYS A 91 -19.46 51.26 -0.03
N LEU A 92 -20.58 50.54 -0.13
CA LEU A 92 -21.29 50.05 1.04
C LEU A 92 -20.46 49.06 1.85
N HIS A 93 -19.61 48.26 1.21
CA HIS A 93 -18.79 47.26 1.89
C HIS A 93 -17.90 47.87 2.98
N LEU A 94 -17.28 49.03 2.71
CA LEU A 94 -16.42 49.73 3.68
C LEU A 94 -17.20 50.24 4.89
N GLU A 95 -18.50 50.53 4.75
CA GLU A 95 -19.37 50.95 5.86
C GLU A 95 -19.69 49.81 6.83
N PHE A 96 -19.57 48.56 6.38
CA PHE A 96 -19.82 47.35 7.20
C PHE A 96 -18.56 46.80 7.89
N VAL A 97 -17.37 47.32 7.58
CA VAL A 97 -16.11 46.86 8.20
C VAL A 97 -16.10 47.27 9.67
N GLN A 98 -15.89 46.28 10.55
CA GLN A 98 -15.83 46.50 11.99
C GLN A 98 -14.44 46.16 12.52
N LYS A 99 -13.99 46.87 13.55
CA LYS A 99 -12.79 46.50 14.30
C LYS A 99 -13.10 45.34 15.25
N TYR A 100 -12.24 44.34 15.22
CA TYR A 100 -12.21 43.17 16.10
C TYR A 100 -10.99 43.26 17.03
N ILE A 101 -10.67 42.17 17.72
CA ILE A 101 -9.54 42.03 18.64
C ILE A 101 -8.24 42.50 17.93
N GLU A 102 -7.42 43.30 18.62
CA GLU A 102 -6.13 43.81 18.13
C GLU A 102 -6.19 44.68 16.84
N GLU A 103 -7.24 45.51 16.69
CA GLU A 103 -7.45 46.37 15.50
C GLU A 103 -7.64 45.61 14.17
N THR A 104 -7.87 44.29 14.21
CA THR A 104 -8.16 43.52 13.01
C THR A 104 -9.53 43.89 12.43
N GLU A 105 -9.61 44.12 11.12
CA GLU A 105 -10.87 44.44 10.45
C GLU A 105 -11.63 43.16 10.08
N VAL A 106 -12.90 43.04 10.47
CA VAL A 106 -13.73 41.86 10.17
C VAL A 106 -15.12 42.28 9.69
N LEU A 107 -15.79 41.34 9.03
CA LEU A 107 -17.20 41.43 8.67
C LEU A 107 -17.95 40.21 9.18
N ASP A 108 -19.17 40.46 9.68
CA ASP A 108 -20.13 39.38 9.96
C ASP A 108 -20.66 38.83 8.64
N VAL A 109 -20.69 37.50 8.55
CA VAL A 109 -21.09 36.77 7.37
C VAL A 109 -22.16 35.76 7.74
N ALA A 110 -23.22 35.71 6.94
CA ALA A 110 -24.35 34.80 7.12
C ALA A 110 -24.59 33.98 5.87
N VAL A 111 -24.78 32.67 6.05
CA VAL A 111 -25.13 31.68 5.03
C VAL A 111 -26.59 31.26 5.24
N ASP A 112 -27.43 31.62 4.30
CA ASP A 112 -28.79 31.09 4.18
C ASP A 112 -28.78 29.90 3.22
N ARG A 113 -28.92 28.70 3.77
CA ARG A 113 -28.94 27.45 3.00
C ARG A 113 -30.25 27.21 2.26
N CYS A 114 -31.34 27.84 2.69
CA CYS A 114 -32.63 27.73 2.01
C CYS A 114 -32.62 28.56 0.72
N LEU A 115 -31.99 29.73 0.75
CA LEU A 115 -31.82 30.59 -0.41
C LEU A 115 -30.57 30.24 -1.24
N ASP A 116 -29.69 29.41 -0.68
CA ASP A 116 -28.37 29.08 -1.21
C ASP A 116 -27.55 30.35 -1.44
N THR A 117 -27.45 31.17 -0.39
CA THR A 117 -26.80 32.48 -0.44
C THR A 117 -25.87 32.68 0.75
N ILE A 118 -24.74 33.33 0.51
CA ILE A 118 -23.87 33.87 1.56
C ILE A 118 -23.77 35.38 1.39
N THR A 119 -23.88 36.08 2.52
CA THR A 119 -23.88 37.55 2.60
C THR A 119 -22.83 37.99 3.61
N GLY A 120 -22.00 38.96 3.26
CA GLY A 120 -20.94 39.49 4.12
C GLY A 120 -20.57 40.90 3.72
N GLY A 121 -20.78 41.87 4.63
CA GLY A 121 -20.78 43.29 4.27
C GLY A 121 -21.75 43.56 3.12
N ALA A 122 -21.27 44.21 2.06
CA ALA A 122 -22.03 44.43 0.83
C ALA A 122 -21.68 43.45 -0.30
N VAL A 123 -21.30 42.22 0.05
CA VAL A 123 -21.15 41.10 -0.89
C VAL A 123 -22.27 40.11 -0.69
N GLN A 124 -22.88 39.68 -1.79
CA GLN A 124 -23.81 38.55 -1.84
C GLN A 124 -23.37 37.57 -2.93
N ILE A 125 -23.12 36.33 -2.54
CA ILE A 125 -22.88 35.21 -3.47
C ILE A 125 -24.10 34.29 -3.37
N SER A 126 -24.65 33.89 -4.51
CA SER A 126 -25.85 33.06 -4.57
C SER A 126 -25.65 31.88 -5.52
N GLY A 127 -26.18 30.72 -5.17
CA GLY A 127 -26.16 29.53 -6.01
C GLY A 127 -24.77 28.92 -6.17
N LEU A 128 -23.99 28.76 -5.09
CA LEU A 128 -22.67 28.15 -5.15
C LEU A 128 -22.83 26.64 -5.40
N HIS A 129 -22.35 26.18 -6.55
CA HIS A 129 -22.23 24.77 -6.82
C HIS A 129 -20.78 24.33 -6.66
N SER A 130 -20.55 23.42 -5.71
CA SER A 130 -19.28 22.76 -5.48
C SER A 130 -19.35 21.30 -5.97
N SER A 131 -18.26 20.80 -6.54
CA SER A 131 -18.14 19.41 -6.98
C SER A 131 -16.99 18.70 -6.31
N THR A 132 -17.16 17.42 -6.02
CA THR A 132 -16.15 16.56 -5.41
C THR A 132 -14.94 16.42 -6.34
N ALA A 133 -13.75 16.71 -5.81
CA ALA A 133 -12.48 16.56 -6.52
C ALA A 133 -11.72 15.32 -6.02
N PRO A 134 -11.05 14.56 -6.91
CA PRO A 134 -10.20 13.45 -6.49
C PRO A 134 -8.96 13.97 -5.76
N ARG A 135 -8.57 13.31 -4.67
CA ARG A 135 -7.29 13.57 -4.00
C ARG A 135 -6.17 12.88 -4.77
N ARG A 136 -5.12 13.62 -5.13
CA ARG A 136 -3.93 13.04 -5.77
C ARG A 136 -3.17 12.23 -4.71
N GLN A 137 -3.04 10.92 -4.92
CA GLN A 137 -2.27 10.04 -4.02
C GLN A 137 -0.74 10.19 -4.22
N GLN A 138 -0.31 10.80 -5.32
CA GLN A 138 1.10 10.82 -5.76
C GLN A 138 2.05 11.67 -4.91
N GLU A 139 1.54 12.53 -4.01
CA GLU A 139 2.37 13.46 -3.22
C GLU A 139 2.69 12.94 -1.81
N GLN A 140 2.11 11.82 -1.37
CA GLN A 140 2.36 11.28 -0.03
C GLN A 140 3.21 10.01 -0.11
N ILE A 141 4.41 10.07 0.48
CA ILE A 141 5.23 8.89 0.73
C ILE A 141 4.40 7.95 1.62
N PRO A 142 4.17 6.69 1.20
CA PRO A 142 3.39 5.76 2.01
C PRO A 142 4.06 5.58 3.38
N PRO A 143 3.27 5.37 4.46
CA PRO A 143 3.84 5.15 5.77
C PRO A 143 4.71 3.89 5.76
N ILE A 144 5.87 3.97 6.41
CA ILE A 144 6.70 2.80 6.68
C ILE A 144 6.00 1.99 7.77
N LEU A 145 5.62 0.76 7.43
CA LEU A 145 4.94 -0.14 8.35
C LEU A 145 5.93 -1.18 8.86
N GLU A 146 6.10 -1.24 10.18
CA GLU A 146 6.99 -2.18 10.84
C GLU A 146 6.24 -2.94 11.93
N LYS A 147 6.62 -4.20 12.14
CA LYS A 147 6.24 -4.99 13.31
C LYS A 147 7.35 -4.94 14.35
N PHE A 148 6.98 -4.80 15.61
CA PHE A 148 7.91 -4.80 16.73
C PHE A 148 7.92 -6.18 17.40
N CYS A 149 9.00 -6.93 17.21
CA CYS A 149 9.11 -8.32 17.65
C CYS A 149 10.33 -8.54 18.53
N PHE A 150 10.26 -9.50 19.46
CA PHE A 150 11.45 -10.02 20.12
C PHE A 150 12.24 -10.88 19.12
N VAL A 151 13.53 -10.61 19.00
CA VAL A 151 14.46 -11.33 18.14
C VAL A 151 15.60 -11.88 18.99
N PRO A 152 15.77 -13.21 19.10
CA PRO A 152 16.90 -13.83 19.76
C PRO A 152 18.23 -13.43 19.11
N TYR A 153 19.31 -13.37 19.87
CA TYR A 153 20.64 -13.18 19.28
C TYR A 153 21.14 -14.42 18.54
N ASP A 154 20.77 -15.60 19.01
CA ASP A 154 21.10 -16.88 18.38
C ASP A 154 19.83 -17.53 17.78
N GLU A 155 19.84 -17.67 16.45
CA GLU A 155 18.78 -18.32 15.67
C GLU A 155 19.40 -19.35 14.72
N ASN A 156 19.07 -20.63 14.91
CA ASN A 156 19.75 -21.74 14.25
C ASN A 156 19.03 -22.30 13.00
N ASP A 157 17.77 -21.93 12.75
CA ASP A 157 16.91 -22.46 11.68
C ASP A 157 16.09 -21.36 10.97
N CYS A 158 16.72 -20.23 10.65
CA CYS A 158 16.08 -19.13 9.94
C CYS A 158 15.57 -19.58 8.56
N LEU A 159 14.48 -18.97 8.11
CA LEU A 159 13.86 -19.16 6.79
C LEU A 159 13.34 -20.57 6.48
N SER A 160 13.26 -21.46 7.47
CA SER A 160 12.72 -22.82 7.32
C SER A 160 11.28 -22.86 6.79
N SER A 161 10.46 -21.83 7.07
CA SER A 161 9.08 -21.73 6.61
C SER A 161 8.90 -21.10 5.22
N ASP A 162 9.96 -20.66 4.55
CA ASP A 162 9.85 -20.03 3.22
C ASP A 162 9.73 -21.10 2.12
N ALA A 163 8.49 -21.31 1.64
CA ALA A 163 8.19 -22.35 0.66
C ALA A 163 8.93 -22.16 -0.68
N LYS A 164 9.24 -20.92 -1.09
CA LYS A 164 9.94 -20.66 -2.35
C LYS A 164 11.39 -21.08 -2.26
N LEU A 165 12.09 -20.61 -1.21
CA LEU A 165 13.49 -20.96 -0.97
C LEU A 165 13.66 -22.48 -0.73
N GLN A 166 12.74 -23.10 0.02
CA GLN A 166 12.73 -24.56 0.17
C GLN A 166 12.61 -25.29 -1.18
N SER A 167 11.69 -24.84 -2.04
CA SER A 167 11.54 -25.43 -3.38
C SER A 167 12.79 -25.28 -4.25
N SER A 168 13.40 -24.09 -4.29
CA SER A 168 14.65 -23.86 -5.04
C SER A 168 15.80 -24.70 -4.49
N PHE A 169 15.92 -24.81 -3.15
CA PHE A 169 16.95 -25.63 -2.51
C PHE A 169 16.81 -27.12 -2.84
N GLU A 170 15.60 -27.68 -2.78
CA GLU A 170 15.34 -29.06 -3.18
C GLU A 170 15.61 -29.27 -4.68
N HIS A 171 15.33 -28.29 -5.53
CA HIS A 171 15.69 -28.36 -6.94
C HIS A 171 17.20 -28.43 -7.16
N CYS A 172 17.98 -27.59 -6.46
CA CYS A 172 19.45 -27.66 -6.49
C CYS A 172 19.99 -29.02 -6.03
N LYS A 173 19.38 -29.65 -5.00
CA LYS A 173 19.74 -31.00 -4.54
C LYS A 173 19.54 -32.06 -5.63
N VAL A 174 18.43 -31.99 -6.37
CA VAL A 174 18.17 -32.92 -7.48
C VAL A 174 19.20 -32.75 -8.59
N LEU A 175 19.52 -31.50 -8.95
CA LEU A 175 20.50 -31.21 -10.00
C LEU A 175 21.91 -31.68 -9.62
N ILE A 176 22.35 -31.42 -8.38
CA ILE A 176 23.69 -31.87 -7.95
C ILE A 176 23.77 -33.41 -7.84
N GLN A 177 22.70 -34.10 -7.45
CA GLN A 177 22.65 -35.57 -7.49
C GLN A 177 22.79 -36.11 -8.92
N ASN A 178 22.12 -35.49 -9.88
CA ASN A 178 22.23 -35.87 -11.29
C ASN A 178 23.66 -35.66 -11.80
N LEU A 179 24.27 -34.53 -11.43
CA LEU A 179 25.66 -34.26 -11.74
C LEU A 179 26.61 -35.27 -11.11
N GLN A 180 26.41 -35.62 -9.83
CA GLN A 180 27.20 -36.61 -9.09
C GLN A 180 27.12 -38.00 -9.76
N LYS A 181 25.93 -38.43 -10.20
CA LYS A 181 25.76 -39.69 -10.97
C LYS A 181 26.49 -39.66 -12.31
N LYS A 182 26.51 -38.50 -12.98
CA LYS A 182 27.17 -38.31 -14.28
C LYS A 182 28.69 -38.31 -14.14
N ILE A 183 29.21 -37.55 -13.18
CA ILE A 183 30.64 -37.40 -12.90
C ILE A 183 31.24 -38.69 -12.30
N ALA A 184 30.47 -39.45 -11.52
CA ALA A 184 30.92 -40.75 -10.98
C ALA A 184 31.32 -41.74 -12.10
N LYS A 185 30.72 -41.65 -13.29
CA LYS A 185 31.12 -42.46 -14.47
C LYS A 185 32.53 -42.12 -14.97
N HIS A 186 33.05 -40.94 -14.62
CA HIS A 186 34.38 -40.45 -14.97
C HIS A 186 35.39 -40.52 -13.80
N GLY A 187 35.07 -41.26 -12.71
CA GLY A 187 36.02 -41.57 -11.64
C GLY A 187 36.18 -40.51 -10.53
N VAL A 188 35.42 -39.41 -10.57
CA VAL A 188 35.45 -38.37 -9.53
C VAL A 188 34.33 -38.64 -8.52
N LYS A 189 34.70 -38.75 -7.24
CA LYS A 189 33.75 -38.90 -6.12
C LYS A 189 33.49 -37.56 -5.48
N ILE A 190 32.25 -37.07 -5.58
CA ILE A 190 31.76 -35.93 -4.81
C ILE A 190 31.03 -36.50 -3.59
N ALA A 191 31.29 -35.96 -2.40
CA ALA A 191 30.59 -36.34 -1.17
C ALA A 191 29.91 -35.10 -0.59
N ILE A 192 28.64 -34.89 -0.93
CA ILE A 192 27.83 -33.78 -0.40
C ILE A 192 26.79 -34.37 0.57
N PRO A 193 26.75 -33.89 1.82
CA PRO A 193 25.81 -34.38 2.84
C PRO A 193 24.36 -33.98 2.51
N GLY A 194 23.40 -34.82 2.94
CA GLY A 194 21.97 -34.52 2.81
C GLY A 194 21.31 -34.89 1.47
N LEU A 195 21.99 -35.67 0.63
CA LEU A 195 21.49 -36.11 -0.69
C LEU A 195 20.77 -37.47 -0.69
N GLU A 196 20.43 -38.04 0.48
CA GLU A 196 19.98 -39.44 0.58
C GLU A 196 18.45 -39.63 0.52
N THR A 197 17.66 -38.55 0.55
CA THR A 197 16.19 -38.64 0.64
C THR A 197 15.49 -37.68 -0.32
N LEU A 198 15.24 -38.10 -1.56
CA LEU A 198 14.40 -37.33 -2.49
C LEU A 198 13.54 -38.29 -3.34
N MET A 199 12.22 -38.19 -3.20
CA MET A 199 11.25 -38.77 -4.13
C MET A 199 11.24 -37.95 -5.42
N ASN A 200 10.99 -38.61 -6.57
CA ASN A 200 10.80 -37.97 -7.86
C ASN A 200 9.74 -36.85 -7.76
N SER A 201 10.18 -35.59 -7.63
CA SER A 201 9.30 -34.43 -7.67
C SER A 201 9.27 -33.82 -9.08
N THR A 202 8.08 -33.35 -9.42
CA THR A 202 7.64 -32.77 -10.69
C THR A 202 8.53 -31.65 -11.20
N GLN A 203 8.67 -31.56 -12.53
CA GLN A 203 9.35 -30.47 -13.26
C GLN A 203 8.94 -29.10 -12.71
N ALA A 204 9.81 -28.48 -11.91
CA ALA A 204 9.72 -27.05 -11.58
C ALA A 204 10.06 -26.22 -12.83
N GLU A 205 9.46 -25.03 -12.96
CA GLU A 205 9.82 -24.07 -14.00
C GLU A 205 11.34 -23.84 -13.99
N VAL A 206 11.97 -23.91 -15.18
CA VAL A 206 13.42 -23.74 -15.32
C VAL A 206 13.77 -22.31 -14.90
N GLU A 207 14.35 -22.15 -13.70
CA GLU A 207 14.94 -20.88 -13.27
C GLU A 207 15.96 -20.42 -14.32
N GLN A 208 15.81 -19.18 -14.79
CA GLN A 208 16.60 -18.65 -15.92
C GLN A 208 18.01 -18.17 -15.50
N LYS A 209 18.29 -18.05 -14.20
CA LYS A 209 19.52 -17.48 -13.60
C LYS A 209 19.77 -18.07 -12.22
N GLY A 210 20.99 -17.94 -11.68
CA GLY A 210 21.35 -18.38 -10.31
C GLY A 210 22.00 -19.77 -10.22
N LEU A 211 22.13 -20.29 -8.99
CA LEU A 211 22.81 -21.55 -8.69
C LEU A 211 22.14 -22.75 -9.38
N ALA A 212 20.81 -22.81 -9.38
CA ALA A 212 20.06 -23.85 -10.08
C ALA A 212 20.34 -23.86 -11.58
N TYR A 213 20.41 -22.67 -12.20
CA TYR A 213 20.72 -22.53 -13.61
C TYR A 213 22.13 -23.03 -13.93
N ILE A 214 23.14 -22.64 -13.14
CA ILE A 214 24.53 -23.10 -13.31
C ILE A 214 24.61 -24.63 -13.19
N LEU A 215 23.97 -25.21 -12.17
CA LEU A 215 23.93 -26.66 -11.99
C LEU A 215 23.24 -27.38 -13.16
N ALA A 216 22.16 -26.80 -13.70
CA ALA A 216 21.46 -27.34 -14.86
C ALA A 216 22.32 -27.28 -16.13
N GLU A 217 23.05 -26.18 -16.34
CA GLU A 217 23.92 -26.00 -17.50
C GLU A 217 25.11 -26.95 -17.46
N ILE A 218 25.73 -27.13 -16.30
CA ILE A 218 26.77 -28.14 -16.08
C ILE A 218 26.20 -29.55 -16.32
N CYS A 219 24.97 -29.83 -15.90
CA CYS A 219 24.31 -31.11 -16.19
C CYS A 219 24.11 -31.35 -17.70
N ARG A 220 23.99 -30.31 -18.52
CA ARG A 220 23.82 -30.40 -19.98
C ARG A 220 25.12 -30.61 -20.75
N LEU A 221 26.28 -30.20 -20.21
CA LEU A 221 27.58 -30.34 -20.88
C LEU A 221 27.90 -31.81 -21.25
N GLU A 222 28.30 -32.08 -22.49
CA GLU A 222 28.87 -33.39 -22.84
C GLU A 222 30.31 -33.45 -22.33
N LEU A 223 30.57 -34.28 -21.32
CA LEU A 223 31.87 -34.40 -20.66
C LEU A 223 32.89 -35.13 -21.54
N ASN A 224 33.34 -34.46 -22.60
CA ASN A 224 34.26 -35.00 -23.60
C ASN A 224 35.71 -34.49 -23.43
N GLY A 225 35.96 -33.53 -22.51
CA GLY A 225 37.26 -32.92 -22.19
C GLY A 225 37.70 -33.00 -20.71
N ASN A 226 38.61 -32.11 -20.29
CA ASN A 226 39.01 -31.97 -18.88
C ASN A 226 37.86 -31.31 -18.09
N LEU A 227 37.05 -32.14 -17.43
CA LEU A 227 35.90 -31.76 -16.61
C LEU A 227 36.12 -30.49 -15.77
N TYR A 228 37.29 -30.35 -15.15
CA TYR A 228 37.59 -29.22 -14.27
C TYR A 228 37.72 -27.89 -15.02
N SER A 229 38.29 -27.89 -16.22
CA SER A 229 38.44 -26.69 -17.04
C SER A 229 37.09 -26.23 -17.61
N GLU A 230 36.21 -27.16 -17.97
CA GLU A 230 34.87 -26.84 -18.47
C GLU A 230 33.97 -26.31 -17.35
N LEU A 231 34.06 -26.89 -16.15
CA LEU A 231 33.39 -26.39 -14.95
C LEU A 231 33.84 -24.97 -14.60
N GLU A 232 35.15 -24.72 -14.59
CA GLU A 232 35.71 -23.40 -14.27
C GLU A 232 35.28 -22.33 -15.29
N GLN A 233 35.22 -22.68 -16.58
CA GLN A 233 34.73 -21.77 -17.62
C GLN A 233 33.24 -21.43 -17.47
N VAL A 234 32.39 -22.40 -17.14
CA VAL A 234 30.96 -22.14 -16.92
C VAL A 234 30.74 -21.30 -15.67
N VAL A 235 31.43 -21.62 -14.56
CA VAL A 235 31.31 -20.84 -13.32
C VAL A 235 31.87 -19.43 -13.50
N ALA A 236 32.98 -19.25 -14.23
CA ALA A 236 33.52 -17.92 -14.53
C ALA A 236 32.58 -17.09 -15.43
N ARG A 237 31.96 -17.71 -16.43
CA ARG A 237 31.00 -17.05 -17.33
C ARG A 237 29.74 -16.60 -16.59
N GLU A 238 29.26 -17.42 -15.67
CA GLU A 238 27.99 -17.18 -14.96
C GLU A 238 28.18 -16.59 -13.55
N LYS A 239 29.39 -16.15 -13.18
CA LYS A 239 29.73 -15.66 -11.83
C LYS A 239 28.80 -14.54 -11.34
N LEU A 240 28.47 -13.60 -12.22
CA LEU A 240 27.56 -12.47 -11.92
C LEU A 240 26.15 -12.97 -11.53
N HIS A 241 25.65 -14.03 -12.17
CA HIS A 241 24.35 -14.61 -11.84
C HIS A 241 24.33 -15.32 -10.47
N LEU A 242 25.50 -15.75 -9.98
CA LEU A 242 25.63 -16.36 -8.65
C LEU A 242 25.60 -15.30 -7.54
N GLN A 243 26.06 -14.07 -7.81
CA GLN A 243 25.99 -12.94 -6.88
C GLN A 243 24.55 -12.50 -6.60
N GLU A 244 23.63 -12.72 -7.54
CA GLU A 244 22.20 -12.38 -7.39
C GLU A 244 21.34 -13.58 -6.91
N ASP A 245 21.96 -14.72 -6.57
CA ASP A 245 21.23 -15.93 -6.22
C ASP A 245 20.48 -15.79 -4.89
N ALA A 246 19.18 -16.13 -4.90
CA ALA A 246 18.30 -15.98 -3.76
C ALA A 246 18.60 -16.95 -2.60
N LEU A 247 19.16 -18.14 -2.87
CA LEU A 247 19.56 -19.08 -1.83
C LEU A 247 20.85 -18.63 -1.15
N LEU A 248 21.82 -18.15 -1.92
CA LEU A 248 23.09 -17.65 -1.38
C LEU A 248 22.89 -16.37 -0.57
N ASN A 249 22.01 -15.47 -1.02
CA ASN A 249 21.72 -14.22 -0.33
C ASN A 249 20.52 -14.30 0.62
N CYS A 250 20.01 -15.51 0.93
CA CYS A 250 18.75 -15.67 1.66
C CYS A 250 18.69 -14.88 2.98
N LEU A 251 19.77 -14.89 3.78
CA LEU A 251 19.86 -14.13 5.02
C LEU A 251 20.12 -12.63 4.82
N LEU A 252 20.67 -12.24 3.67
CA LEU A 252 20.96 -10.86 3.30
C LEU A 252 19.75 -10.11 2.75
N ASP A 253 18.82 -10.82 2.09
CA ASP A 253 17.56 -10.30 1.52
C ASP A 253 16.41 -10.26 2.53
N CYS A 254 16.56 -10.95 3.66
CA CYS A 254 15.53 -11.09 4.67
C CYS A 254 15.79 -10.22 5.90
N ALA A 255 14.96 -10.39 6.93
CA ALA A 255 14.99 -9.57 8.13
C ALA A 255 16.27 -9.77 8.96
N GLU A 256 16.95 -10.90 8.80
CA GLU A 256 18.09 -11.34 9.60
C GLU A 256 19.26 -10.35 9.50
N LEU A 257 19.63 -9.90 8.30
CA LEU A 257 20.65 -8.85 8.13
C LEU A 257 20.28 -7.56 8.87
N LYS A 258 19.04 -7.09 8.70
CA LYS A 258 18.53 -5.90 9.41
C LYS A 258 18.66 -6.07 10.92
N THR A 259 18.30 -7.24 11.46
CA THR A 259 18.34 -7.46 12.90
C THR A 259 19.75 -7.31 13.47
N CYS A 260 20.76 -7.78 12.75
CA CYS A 260 22.17 -7.64 13.15
C CYS A 260 22.65 -6.20 13.04
N VAL A 261 22.32 -5.51 11.94
CA VAL A 261 22.68 -4.10 11.73
C VAL A 261 22.02 -3.20 12.80
N ASP A 262 20.76 -3.47 13.16
CA ASP A 262 20.06 -2.77 14.24
C ASP A 262 20.75 -2.96 15.61
N VAL A 263 21.34 -4.13 15.90
CA VAL A 263 22.16 -4.32 17.12
C VAL A 263 23.34 -3.36 17.12
N VAL A 264 24.03 -3.23 15.99
CA VAL A 264 25.17 -2.32 15.88
C VAL A 264 24.73 -0.88 16.13
N LEU A 265 23.65 -0.45 15.45
CA LEU A 265 23.11 0.90 15.57
C LEU A 265 22.71 1.26 17.01
N GLU A 266 22.02 0.35 17.71
CA GLU A 266 21.61 0.54 19.10
C GLU A 266 22.81 0.76 20.05
N ASN A 267 23.94 0.13 19.74
CA ASN A 267 25.14 0.17 20.56
C ASN A 267 26.02 1.40 20.29
N ILE A 268 25.78 2.12 19.19
CA ILE A 268 26.45 3.38 18.86
C ILE A 268 25.72 4.56 19.55
N THR A 269 26.48 5.55 20.02
CA THR A 269 25.92 6.80 20.60
C THR A 269 26.07 8.02 19.71
N SER A 270 26.93 7.96 18.70
CA SER A 270 27.10 9.06 17.75
C SER A 270 26.01 9.02 16.67
N HIS A 271 25.58 10.19 16.22
CA HIS A 271 24.74 10.32 15.04
C HIS A 271 25.51 10.04 13.74
N LYS A 272 26.83 9.85 13.80
CA LYS A 272 27.67 9.42 12.68
C LYS A 272 28.06 7.97 12.87
N MET A 273 27.92 7.17 11.81
CA MET A 273 28.35 5.78 11.78
C MET A 273 29.28 5.56 10.59
N LYS A 274 30.50 5.13 10.88
CA LYS A 274 31.53 4.80 9.89
C LYS A 274 31.53 3.31 9.60
N ILE A 275 31.32 2.94 8.34
CA ILE A 275 31.19 1.57 7.88
C ILE A 275 32.26 1.27 6.83
N VAL A 276 32.95 0.15 6.99
CA VAL A 276 33.89 -0.37 5.98
C VAL A 276 33.37 -1.70 5.47
N GLU A 277 33.25 -1.84 4.15
CA GLU A 277 32.93 -3.10 3.52
C GLU A 277 34.16 -3.72 2.89
N ALA A 278 34.48 -4.94 3.30
CA ALA A 278 35.56 -5.74 2.72
C ALA A 278 35.02 -6.64 1.61
N LEU A 279 35.74 -6.71 0.48
CA LEU A 279 35.38 -7.52 -0.68
C LEU A 279 34.02 -7.11 -1.30
N ALA A 280 33.79 -5.80 -1.38
CA ALA A 280 32.51 -5.21 -1.77
C ALA A 280 32.10 -5.51 -3.22
N GLY A 281 33.07 -5.78 -4.10
CA GLY A 281 32.82 -6.03 -5.53
C GLY A 281 32.20 -7.39 -5.83
N ASP A 282 32.29 -8.39 -4.94
CA ASP A 282 31.51 -9.63 -5.03
C ASP A 282 30.39 -9.67 -3.97
N GLY A 283 30.56 -8.93 -2.87
CA GLY A 283 29.68 -9.00 -1.70
C GLY A 283 28.42 -8.13 -1.77
N HIS A 284 28.50 -6.97 -2.43
CA HIS A 284 27.44 -5.99 -2.65
C HIS A 284 26.56 -5.69 -1.42
N LEU A 285 27.15 -5.62 -0.21
CA LEU A 285 26.41 -5.31 1.01
C LEU A 285 26.06 -3.83 1.12
N PHE A 286 26.82 -2.94 0.46
CA PHE A 286 26.60 -1.50 0.51
C PHE A 286 25.17 -1.09 0.15
N SER A 287 24.57 -1.70 -0.87
CA SER A 287 23.18 -1.40 -1.28
C SER A 287 22.16 -1.83 -0.21
N ARG A 288 22.39 -2.99 0.43
CA ARG A 288 21.49 -3.59 1.43
C ARG A 288 21.59 -2.88 2.77
N VAL A 289 22.81 -2.68 3.26
CA VAL A 289 23.09 -2.08 4.58
C VAL A 289 22.68 -0.61 4.59
N THR A 290 22.95 0.14 3.52
CA THR A 290 22.57 1.56 3.46
C THR A 290 21.06 1.71 3.32
N SER A 291 20.38 0.86 2.55
CA SER A 291 18.91 0.82 2.49
C SER A 291 18.28 0.56 3.86
N ILE A 292 18.84 -0.37 4.65
CA ILE A 292 18.40 -0.62 6.03
C ILE A 292 18.60 0.62 6.91
N LEU A 293 19.78 1.24 6.86
CA LEU A 293 20.14 2.35 7.74
C LEU A 293 19.47 3.68 7.35
N ASN A 294 19.18 3.90 6.06
CA ASN A 294 18.47 5.09 5.57
C ASN A 294 17.01 5.16 6.07
N THR A 295 16.48 4.09 6.66
CA THR A 295 15.20 4.14 7.39
C THR A 295 15.27 5.01 8.67
N GLN A 296 16.48 5.31 9.15
CA GLN A 296 16.71 6.05 10.39
C GLN A 296 16.97 7.54 10.11
N PRO A 297 16.10 8.46 10.57
CA PRO A 297 16.09 9.85 10.09
C PRO A 297 17.25 10.72 10.59
N MET A 298 17.99 10.32 11.62
CA MET A 298 19.04 11.14 12.26
C MET A 298 20.46 10.56 12.10
N LEU A 299 20.65 9.56 11.24
CA LEU A 299 21.92 8.87 11.08
C LEU A 299 22.69 9.40 9.86
N GLN A 300 23.91 9.87 10.08
CA GLN A 300 24.86 10.19 9.02
C GLN A 300 25.78 8.99 8.78
N LEU A 301 25.75 8.46 7.55
CA LEU A 301 26.56 7.33 7.13
C LEU A 301 27.85 7.81 6.47
N ASP A 302 28.96 7.18 6.84
CA ASP A 302 30.27 7.32 6.21
C ASP A 302 30.70 5.92 5.77
N TYR A 303 30.35 5.57 4.53
CA TYR A 303 30.49 4.21 4.01
C TYR A 303 31.68 4.13 3.06
N THR A 304 32.59 3.18 3.30
CA THR A 304 33.76 2.92 2.45
C THR A 304 33.70 1.51 1.91
N ALA A 305 33.51 1.37 0.61
CA ALA A 305 33.56 0.10 -0.11
C ALA A 305 35.00 -0.21 -0.53
N THR A 306 35.47 -1.41 -0.18
CA THR A 306 36.84 -1.83 -0.49
C THR A 306 36.89 -3.18 -1.20
N ASP A 307 37.84 -3.30 -2.13
CA ASP A 307 38.12 -4.55 -2.82
C ASP A 307 39.63 -4.70 -3.10
N ARG A 308 40.07 -5.92 -3.43
CA ARG A 308 41.46 -6.24 -3.76
C ARG A 308 41.91 -5.52 -5.04
N VAL A 309 40.99 -5.37 -5.98
CA VAL A 309 41.20 -4.75 -7.29
C VAL A 309 40.11 -3.71 -7.51
N LEU A 310 40.50 -2.47 -7.84
CA LEU A 310 39.56 -1.36 -8.05
C LEU A 310 38.60 -1.60 -9.22
N GLU A 311 38.99 -2.39 -10.22
CA GLU A 311 38.13 -2.75 -11.36
C GLU A 311 36.84 -3.48 -10.92
N ASN A 312 36.88 -4.26 -9.84
CA ASN A 312 35.68 -4.91 -9.29
C ASN A 312 34.68 -3.89 -8.74
N LEU A 313 35.16 -2.77 -8.19
CA LEU A 313 34.31 -1.68 -7.69
C LEU A 313 33.80 -0.80 -8.84
N ALA A 314 34.57 -0.67 -9.92
CA ALA A 314 34.17 0.13 -11.09
C ALA A 314 32.88 -0.37 -11.76
N LEU A 315 32.57 -1.68 -11.66
CA LEU A 315 31.30 -2.25 -12.12
C LEU A 315 30.08 -1.67 -11.39
N HIS A 316 30.27 -1.13 -10.19
CA HIS A 316 29.23 -0.60 -9.29
C HIS A 316 29.42 0.89 -8.99
N GLU A 317 30.19 1.61 -9.79
CA GLU A 317 30.50 3.02 -9.54
C GLU A 317 29.25 3.89 -9.45
N ASN A 318 28.25 3.67 -10.31
CA ASN A 318 26.98 4.40 -10.30
C ASN A 318 26.21 4.18 -8.99
N ASP A 319 26.11 2.93 -8.53
CA ASP A 319 25.39 2.57 -7.31
C ASP A 319 26.07 3.17 -6.07
N LEU A 320 27.41 3.14 -6.04
CA LEU A 320 28.22 3.70 -4.96
C LEU A 320 28.13 5.23 -4.92
N GLN A 321 28.08 5.89 -6.08
CA GLN A 321 27.87 7.34 -6.17
C GLN A 321 26.48 7.77 -5.72
N GLU A 322 25.41 7.04 -6.09
CA GLU A 322 24.04 7.32 -5.63
C GLU A 322 23.92 7.25 -4.10
N ILE A 323 24.62 6.29 -3.49
CA ILE A 323 24.62 6.08 -2.04
C ILE A 323 25.61 7.02 -1.33
N GLY A 324 26.52 7.66 -2.08
CA GLY A 324 27.56 8.54 -1.53
C GLY A 324 28.68 7.79 -0.80
N ALA A 325 28.96 6.54 -1.18
CA ALA A 325 30.02 5.72 -0.60
C ALA A 325 31.40 6.03 -1.23
N SER A 326 32.46 6.03 -0.42
CA SER A 326 33.84 6.13 -0.91
C SER A 326 34.36 4.77 -1.38
N MET A 327 35.28 4.79 -2.35
CA MET A 327 35.92 3.60 -2.91
C MET A 327 37.42 3.60 -2.56
N GLU A 328 37.91 2.51 -1.97
CA GLU A 328 39.34 2.33 -1.69
C GLU A 328 39.82 0.92 -2.06
N GLN A 329 41.11 0.78 -2.40
CA GLN A 329 41.71 -0.53 -2.64
C GLN A 329 42.23 -1.12 -1.33
N TRP A 330 41.77 -2.31 -0.94
CA TRP A 330 42.26 -3.01 0.24
C TRP A 330 42.09 -4.52 0.12
N ASP A 331 43.16 -5.27 0.42
CA ASP A 331 43.09 -6.72 0.62
C ASP A 331 43.06 -7.01 2.13
N PRO A 332 41.99 -7.65 2.65
CA PRO A 332 41.89 -7.98 4.08
C PRO A 332 43.03 -8.85 4.64
N ALA A 333 43.80 -9.52 3.78
CA ALA A 333 45.02 -10.22 4.20
C ALA A 333 46.17 -9.27 4.60
N SER A 334 46.06 -7.98 4.30
CA SER A 334 47.02 -6.92 4.63
C SER A 334 46.48 -6.00 5.74
N PRO A 335 47.37 -5.39 6.56
CA PRO A 335 46.94 -4.50 7.63
C PRO A 335 46.21 -3.26 7.07
N PRO A 336 45.15 -2.76 7.74
CA PRO A 336 44.43 -1.59 7.28
C PRO A 336 45.28 -0.33 7.41
N SER A 337 45.07 0.63 6.51
CA SER A 337 45.82 1.90 6.49
C SER A 337 44.89 3.10 6.32
N GLY A 338 45.35 4.28 6.75
CA GLY A 338 44.66 5.55 6.52
C GLY A 338 43.21 5.57 7.01
N GLY A 339 42.30 5.88 6.08
CA GLY A 339 40.86 6.04 6.29
C GLY A 339 40.12 4.76 6.72
N LEU A 340 40.75 3.59 6.66
CA LEU A 340 40.09 2.30 6.96
C LEU A 340 40.10 1.93 8.46
N THR A 341 40.74 2.74 9.30
CA THR A 341 40.82 2.53 10.76
C THR A 341 39.71 3.25 11.51
N ASN A 342 39.43 2.84 12.74
CA ASN A 342 38.40 3.40 13.62
C ASN A 342 36.98 3.34 13.06
N ALA A 343 36.63 2.29 12.30
CA ALA A 343 35.27 2.04 11.86
C ALA A 343 34.36 1.62 13.04
N ASP A 344 33.07 1.96 12.96
CA ASP A 344 32.04 1.48 13.89
C ASP A 344 31.59 0.06 13.52
N LEU A 345 31.52 -0.22 12.22
CA LEU A 345 31.12 -1.49 11.65
C LEU A 345 32.03 -1.86 10.49
N LEU A 346 32.52 -3.09 10.47
CA LEU A 346 33.01 -3.72 9.25
C LEU A 346 32.01 -4.79 8.80
N VAL A 347 31.64 -4.77 7.52
CA VAL A 347 30.80 -5.80 6.90
C VAL A 347 31.58 -6.56 5.84
N CYS A 348 31.38 -7.86 5.73
CA CYS A 348 32.00 -8.67 4.68
C CYS A 348 31.11 -9.85 4.30
N ASN A 349 30.95 -10.06 3.00
CA ASN A 349 30.29 -11.23 2.44
C ASN A 349 31.34 -12.18 1.86
N CYS A 350 31.50 -13.34 2.49
CA CYS A 350 32.46 -14.37 2.13
C CYS A 350 31.77 -15.64 1.58
N SER A 351 30.55 -15.53 1.04
CA SER A 351 29.82 -16.69 0.51
C SER A 351 30.47 -17.30 -0.73
N LEU A 352 31.05 -16.47 -1.60
CA LEU A 352 31.67 -16.88 -2.87
C LEU A 352 33.21 -16.94 -2.83
N ASN A 353 33.82 -16.24 -1.88
CA ASN A 353 35.27 -16.13 -1.74
C ASN A 353 35.71 -16.65 -0.37
N ALA A 354 36.37 -17.80 -0.36
CA ALA A 354 37.00 -18.30 0.87
C ALA A 354 38.14 -17.36 1.29
N LEU A 355 38.15 -16.97 2.57
CA LEU A 355 39.18 -16.11 3.12
C LEU A 355 40.51 -16.87 3.19
N SER A 356 41.48 -16.47 2.35
CA SER A 356 42.86 -16.93 2.46
C SER A 356 43.46 -16.46 3.79
N LYS A 357 44.24 -17.34 4.44
CA LYS A 357 44.86 -17.09 5.77
C LYS A 357 43.86 -16.54 6.80
N SER A 358 42.77 -17.27 7.04
CA SER A 358 41.58 -16.78 7.76
C SER A 358 41.86 -16.15 9.14
N ALA A 359 42.88 -16.60 9.87
CA ALA A 359 43.25 -16.01 11.16
C ALA A 359 43.92 -14.62 11.05
N GLU A 360 44.83 -14.44 10.08
CA GLU A 360 45.52 -13.16 9.84
C GLU A 360 44.53 -12.13 9.30
N THR A 361 43.72 -12.56 8.32
CA THR A 361 42.67 -11.74 7.72
C THR A 361 41.66 -11.24 8.75
N LEU A 362 41.19 -12.11 9.63
CA LEU A 362 40.26 -11.72 10.70
C LEU A 362 40.91 -10.77 11.72
N SER A 363 42.20 -10.94 12.02
CA SER A 363 42.93 -10.01 12.89
C SER A 363 43.07 -8.63 12.26
N ASN A 364 43.30 -8.54 10.94
CA ASN A 364 43.34 -7.28 10.22
C ASN A 364 41.96 -6.61 10.16
N MET A 365 40.89 -7.39 9.93
CA MET A 365 39.51 -6.91 10.04
C MET A 365 39.17 -6.45 11.47
N ALA A 366 39.68 -7.10 12.52
CA ALA A 366 39.55 -6.63 13.90
C ALA A 366 40.26 -5.29 14.13
N ALA A 367 41.36 -5.03 13.41
CA ALA A 367 42.12 -3.80 13.51
C ALA A 367 41.47 -2.60 12.80
N THR A 368 40.53 -2.81 11.86
CA THR A 368 39.80 -1.71 11.20
C THR A 368 38.77 -1.07 12.15
N VAL A 369 38.16 -1.88 13.01
CA VAL A 369 37.10 -1.43 13.92
C VAL A 369 37.68 -0.87 15.21
N LYS A 370 37.06 0.18 15.74
CA LYS A 370 37.41 0.76 17.04
C LYS A 370 37.06 -0.19 18.19
N ASP A 371 37.60 0.06 19.38
CA ASP A 371 37.18 -0.68 20.58
C ASP A 371 35.68 -0.51 20.81
N GLY A 372 34.97 -1.62 21.03
CA GLY A 372 33.51 -1.65 21.12
C GLY A 372 32.77 -1.66 19.77
N GLY A 373 33.48 -1.56 18.65
CA GLY A 373 32.93 -1.67 17.29
C GLY A 373 32.60 -3.12 16.90
N PHE A 374 31.96 -3.27 15.74
CA PHE A 374 31.34 -4.52 15.31
C PHE A 374 31.88 -5.03 13.97
N ILE A 375 31.87 -6.35 13.80
CA ILE A 375 32.19 -7.05 12.56
C ILE A 375 31.00 -7.94 12.21
N LEU A 376 30.44 -7.76 11.02
CA LEU A 376 29.38 -8.60 10.47
C LEU A 376 29.93 -9.39 9.31
N LEU A 377 29.91 -10.71 9.43
CA LEU A 377 30.39 -11.63 8.40
C LEU A 377 29.25 -12.53 7.94
N HIS A 378 29.07 -12.62 6.63
CA HIS A 378 28.17 -13.59 6.01
C HIS A 378 28.99 -14.66 5.28
N THR A 379 28.67 -15.93 5.49
CA THR A 379 29.39 -17.05 4.87
C THR A 379 28.51 -18.29 4.73
N LEU A 380 29.01 -19.28 4.00
CA LEU A 380 28.41 -20.62 3.90
C LEU A 380 29.19 -21.58 4.81
N LEU A 381 28.47 -22.45 5.50
CA LEU A 381 29.07 -23.37 6.46
C LEU A 381 29.53 -24.67 5.79
N LYS A 382 30.71 -25.14 6.18
CA LYS A 382 31.21 -26.48 5.82
C LYS A 382 30.36 -27.57 6.47
N GLY A 383 30.14 -28.67 5.75
CA GLY A 383 29.31 -29.78 6.19
C GLY A 383 27.80 -29.57 5.94
N GLU A 384 27.40 -28.40 5.44
CA GLU A 384 26.04 -28.13 5.01
C GLU A 384 25.91 -28.27 3.49
N THR A 385 24.78 -28.76 3.00
CA THR A 385 24.59 -29.11 1.58
C THR A 385 24.88 -27.93 0.65
N LEU A 386 24.37 -26.72 0.94
CA LEU A 386 24.59 -25.54 0.09
C LEU A 386 26.06 -25.12 0.07
N GLY A 387 26.71 -25.13 1.24
CA GLY A 387 28.13 -24.79 1.37
C GLY A 387 29.02 -25.71 0.53
N GLU A 388 28.79 -27.03 0.61
CA GLU A 388 29.56 -28.00 -0.17
C GLU A 388 29.29 -27.91 -1.68
N ILE A 389 28.06 -27.58 -2.10
CA ILE A 389 27.74 -27.33 -3.51
C ILE A 389 28.57 -26.14 -4.03
N VAL A 390 28.56 -25.01 -3.33
CA VAL A 390 29.27 -23.80 -3.75
C VAL A 390 30.79 -23.99 -3.68
N ALA A 391 31.29 -24.67 -2.65
CA ALA A 391 32.71 -24.99 -2.53
C ALA A 391 33.19 -25.84 -3.72
N PHE A 392 32.39 -26.83 -4.14
CA PHE A 392 32.67 -27.63 -5.33
C PHE A 392 32.73 -26.79 -6.62
N LEU A 393 31.78 -25.88 -6.82
CA LEU A 393 31.72 -25.05 -8.03
C LEU A 393 32.85 -24.02 -8.11
N THR A 394 33.21 -23.39 -6.99
CA THR A 394 34.16 -22.27 -6.94
C THR A 394 35.62 -22.71 -6.76
N SER A 395 35.88 -23.95 -6.33
CA SER A 395 37.23 -24.50 -6.20
C SER A 395 37.32 -25.95 -6.68
N PRO A 396 37.12 -26.20 -7.99
CA PRO A 396 36.98 -27.55 -8.50
C PRO A 396 38.28 -28.38 -8.54
N GLY A 397 39.48 -27.81 -8.24
CA GLY A 397 40.75 -28.42 -8.66
C GLY A 397 41.89 -28.71 -7.66
N LEU A 398 41.86 -28.33 -6.37
CA LEU A 398 43.10 -28.34 -5.55
C LEU A 398 42.91 -28.71 -4.08
N GLN A 399 43.75 -29.63 -3.58
CA GLN A 399 43.91 -29.98 -2.16
C GLN A 399 44.51 -28.83 -1.30
N ASP A 400 44.92 -27.71 -1.91
CA ASP A 400 45.68 -26.62 -1.27
C ASP A 400 44.94 -25.27 -1.16
N LYS A 401 43.65 -25.17 -1.52
CA LYS A 401 42.84 -23.97 -1.22
C LYS A 401 42.19 -24.11 0.17
N PRO A 402 42.15 -23.04 1.00
CA PRO A 402 41.44 -23.08 2.28
C PRO A 402 39.95 -23.28 2.00
N GLY A 403 39.39 -24.39 2.51
CA GLY A 403 37.97 -24.69 2.39
C GLY A 403 37.10 -23.81 3.28
N LEU A 404 35.77 -23.92 3.09
CA LEU A 404 34.80 -23.36 4.03
C LEU A 404 35.04 -23.88 5.45
N LEU A 405 34.57 -23.15 6.45
CA LEU A 405 34.69 -23.53 7.86
C LEU A 405 33.32 -23.87 8.43
N ASN A 406 33.30 -24.78 9.41
CA ASN A 406 32.10 -25.00 10.21
C ASN A 406 31.96 -23.93 11.31
N GLN A 407 30.81 -23.90 11.99
CA GLN A 407 30.53 -22.91 13.02
C GLN A 407 31.55 -22.92 14.16
N VAL A 408 31.97 -24.09 14.64
CA VAL A 408 32.92 -24.22 15.77
C VAL A 408 34.30 -23.70 15.38
N GLU A 409 34.73 -23.95 14.14
CA GLU A 409 35.97 -23.42 13.58
C GLU A 409 35.94 -21.88 13.51
N TRP A 410 34.82 -21.29 13.04
CA TRP A 410 34.62 -19.84 13.06
C TRP A 410 34.66 -19.24 14.47
N GLU A 411 33.94 -19.84 15.43
CA GLU A 411 33.93 -19.40 16.82
C GLU A 411 35.33 -19.40 17.45
N ASN A 412 36.15 -20.42 17.13
CA ASN A 412 37.53 -20.49 17.60
C ASN A 412 38.42 -19.43 16.94
N LEU A 413 38.17 -19.08 15.67
CA LEU A 413 38.87 -17.98 15.00
C LEU A 413 38.52 -16.62 15.61
N PHE A 414 37.24 -16.35 15.89
CA PHE A 414 36.82 -15.12 16.57
C PHE A 414 37.51 -14.96 17.92
N LYS A 415 37.57 -16.02 18.72
CA LYS A 415 38.30 -16.02 20.00
C LYS A 415 39.79 -15.71 19.83
N LYS A 416 40.45 -16.30 18.83
CA LYS A 416 41.87 -16.04 18.53
C LYS A 416 42.11 -14.58 18.09
N ALA A 417 41.16 -14.00 17.36
CA ALA A 417 41.20 -12.59 16.95
C ALA A 417 40.75 -11.62 18.06
N SER A 418 40.54 -12.10 19.30
CA SER A 418 40.04 -11.30 20.42
C SER A 418 38.68 -10.63 20.15
N LEU A 419 37.79 -11.33 19.44
CA LEU A 419 36.43 -10.88 19.15
C LEU A 419 35.41 -11.72 19.95
N ASN A 420 34.38 -11.05 20.47
CA ASN A 420 33.26 -11.69 21.13
C ASN A 420 32.12 -11.92 20.13
N LEU A 421 31.65 -13.15 20.00
CA LEU A 421 30.48 -13.46 19.17
C LEU A 421 29.21 -13.01 19.90
N VAL A 422 28.47 -12.06 19.31
CA VAL A 422 27.30 -11.44 19.96
C VAL A 422 25.97 -11.90 19.36
N ALA A 423 25.92 -12.25 18.08
CA ALA A 423 24.74 -12.81 17.44
C ALA A 423 25.10 -13.79 16.32
N VAL A 424 24.24 -14.78 16.12
CA VAL A 424 24.33 -15.80 15.07
C VAL A 424 22.97 -15.94 14.42
N LYS A 425 22.93 -15.80 13.09
CA LYS A 425 21.75 -16.13 12.27
C LYS A 425 22.16 -17.24 11.32
N ARG A 426 21.61 -18.42 11.51
CA ARG A 426 21.88 -19.58 10.66
C ARG A 426 20.60 -19.98 9.94
N SER A 427 20.72 -20.08 8.62
CA SER A 427 19.67 -20.54 7.73
C SER A 427 19.56 -22.05 7.75
N SER A 428 18.35 -22.59 7.55
CA SER A 428 18.13 -24.02 7.33
C SER A 428 18.85 -24.58 6.09
N PHE A 429 19.38 -23.70 5.23
CA PHE A 429 20.09 -24.08 3.99
C PHE A 429 21.61 -24.13 4.14
N GLY A 430 22.17 -23.67 5.28
CA GLY A 430 23.63 -23.69 5.52
C GLY A 430 24.36 -22.35 5.29
N SER A 431 23.62 -21.26 5.09
CA SER A 431 24.14 -19.88 5.17
C SER A 431 24.14 -19.40 6.63
N ALA A 432 25.12 -18.57 7.01
CA ALA A 432 25.23 -17.99 8.34
C ALA A 432 25.69 -16.52 8.31
N ILE A 433 25.10 -15.70 9.19
CA ILE A 433 25.58 -14.38 9.57
C ILE A 433 26.13 -14.45 10.99
N PHE A 434 27.37 -14.02 11.15
CA PHE A 434 28.02 -13.84 12.44
C PHE A 434 28.17 -12.35 12.72
N LEU A 435 27.66 -11.90 13.86
CA LEU A 435 27.93 -10.57 14.38
C LEU A 435 28.89 -10.70 15.56
N CYS A 436 30.06 -10.09 15.42
CA CYS A 436 31.10 -10.09 16.42
C CYS A 436 31.34 -8.67 16.91
N ARG A 437 31.73 -8.52 18.17
CA ARG A 437 32.08 -7.24 18.78
C ARG A 437 33.50 -7.27 19.31
N ARG A 438 34.25 -6.21 19.04
CA ARG A 438 35.57 -6.00 19.64
C ARG A 438 35.37 -5.56 21.10
N PRO A 439 35.96 -6.27 22.08
CA PRO A 439 35.71 -6.01 23.50
C PRO A 439 36.21 -4.63 23.91
N LEU A 440 35.47 -4.02 24.84
CA LEU A 440 35.91 -2.82 25.56
C LEU A 440 36.69 -3.22 26.82
N PRO A 441 37.59 -2.37 27.34
CA PRO A 441 38.21 -2.58 28.64
C PRO A 441 37.12 -2.76 29.71
N THR A 442 37.21 -3.84 30.49
CA THR A 442 36.18 -4.20 31.47
C THR A 442 36.13 -3.17 32.60
N LYS A 443 34.97 -2.50 32.74
CA LYS A 443 34.68 -1.55 33.82
C LYS A 443 33.70 -2.17 34.80
N LYS A 444 33.79 -1.81 36.08
CA LYS A 444 32.88 -2.32 37.12
C LYS A 444 31.45 -1.88 36.81
N PRO A 445 30.49 -2.80 36.59
CA PRO A 445 29.09 -2.45 36.32
C PRO A 445 28.37 -2.09 37.62
N ILE A 446 27.38 -1.20 37.54
CA ILE A 446 26.47 -0.87 38.64
C ILE A 446 25.07 -1.31 38.22
N PHE A 447 24.42 -2.15 39.03
CA PHE A 447 23.06 -2.62 38.79
C PHE A 447 22.05 -1.78 39.55
N LEU A 448 21.07 -1.23 38.84
CA LEU A 448 19.97 -0.45 39.42
C LEU A 448 18.64 -1.13 39.10
N PRO A 449 17.94 -1.69 40.10
CA PRO A 449 16.62 -2.28 39.88
C PRO A 449 15.56 -1.20 39.62
N VAL A 450 14.77 -1.39 38.56
CA VAL A 450 13.73 -0.45 38.12
C VAL A 450 12.32 -1.07 38.13
N ASP A 451 12.13 -2.14 38.90
CA ASP A 451 10.84 -2.85 39.05
C ASP A 451 9.85 -2.12 39.99
N GLU A 452 10.33 -1.20 40.83
CA GLU A 452 9.48 -0.56 41.83
C GLU A 452 8.52 0.48 41.24
N THR A 453 7.23 0.37 41.61
CA THR A 453 6.16 1.29 41.18
C THR A 453 6.18 2.66 41.87
N ASN A 454 6.98 2.80 42.94
CA ASN A 454 7.15 4.06 43.66
C ASN A 454 8.21 4.98 43.01
N TYR A 455 8.88 4.51 41.96
CA TYR A 455 9.91 5.23 41.20
C TYR A 455 11.11 5.75 42.03
N LYS A 456 11.42 5.13 43.18
CA LYS A 456 12.55 5.55 44.04
C LYS A 456 13.92 5.48 43.37
N TRP A 457 14.05 4.66 42.33
CA TRP A 457 15.27 4.53 41.52
C TRP A 457 15.58 5.76 40.66
N ILE A 458 14.65 6.72 40.50
CA ILE A 458 14.86 7.92 39.68
C ILE A 458 15.96 8.82 40.24
N GLU A 459 15.93 9.14 41.54
CA GLU A 459 16.93 10.03 42.13
C GLU A 459 18.35 9.43 42.10
N PRO A 460 18.56 8.15 42.48
CA PRO A 460 19.85 7.47 42.27
C PRO A 460 20.30 7.50 40.80
N LEU A 461 19.39 7.25 39.85
CA LEU A 461 19.74 7.29 38.43
C LEU A 461 20.22 8.68 37.98
N LYS A 462 19.56 9.75 38.43
CA LYS A 462 19.96 11.13 38.14
C LYS A 462 21.35 11.43 38.69
N GLU A 463 21.61 11.07 39.95
CA GLU A 463 22.92 11.25 40.58
C GLU A 463 24.02 10.52 39.80
N MET A 464 23.78 9.25 39.43
CA MET A 464 24.73 8.44 38.67
C MET A 464 25.03 8.96 37.26
N LEU A 465 24.05 9.61 36.62
CA LEU A 465 24.21 10.25 35.30
C LEU A 465 24.91 11.61 35.39
N ALA A 466 24.71 12.36 36.48
CA ALA A 466 25.38 13.63 36.72
C ALA A 466 26.86 13.47 37.10
N GLU A 467 27.21 12.38 37.78
CA GLU A 467 28.59 12.09 38.15
C GLU A 467 29.46 11.74 36.92
N PRO A 468 30.62 12.42 36.73
CA PRO A 468 31.58 12.06 35.69
C PRO A 468 32.26 10.74 36.08
N SER A 469 31.70 9.64 35.60
CA SER A 469 32.19 8.29 35.87
C SER A 469 32.26 7.49 34.58
N GLU A 470 33.20 6.57 34.54
CA GLU A 470 33.39 5.63 33.42
C GLU A 470 32.56 4.34 33.62
N HIS A 471 31.91 4.15 34.79
CA HIS A 471 31.17 2.92 35.11
C HIS A 471 29.89 2.76 34.29
N SER A 472 29.65 1.54 33.79
CA SER A 472 28.40 1.20 33.11
C SER A 472 27.27 1.00 34.11
N VAL A 473 26.09 1.50 33.78
CA VAL A 473 24.89 1.45 34.63
C VAL A 473 23.87 0.53 33.96
N TRP A 474 23.56 -0.58 34.62
CA TRP A 474 22.67 -1.62 34.13
C TRP A 474 21.32 -1.48 34.82
N LEU A 475 20.32 -1.03 34.07
CA LEU A 475 18.95 -0.97 34.56
C LEU A 475 18.36 -2.37 34.49
N THR A 476 18.00 -2.94 35.64
CA THR A 476 17.50 -4.30 35.73
C THR A 476 16.01 -4.31 36.03
N ALA A 477 15.25 -5.04 35.22
CA ALA A 477 13.84 -5.33 35.47
C ALA A 477 13.63 -6.85 35.43
N ASN A 478 13.42 -7.45 36.60
CA ASN A 478 13.32 -8.90 36.75
C ASN A 478 11.98 -9.39 37.29
N ASN A 479 11.26 -8.54 38.01
CA ASN A 479 10.04 -8.90 38.72
C ASN A 479 8.77 -8.47 37.96
N CYS A 480 8.92 -7.56 36.99
CA CYS A 480 7.80 -7.02 36.23
C CYS A 480 8.00 -7.22 34.72
N GLY A 481 7.32 -8.20 34.13
CA GLY A 481 7.32 -8.46 32.68
C GLY A 481 6.66 -7.36 31.83
N THR A 482 6.13 -6.30 32.45
CA THR A 482 5.56 -5.12 31.77
C THR A 482 6.35 -3.84 32.05
N SER A 483 7.58 -3.96 32.57
CA SER A 483 8.46 -2.81 32.77
C SER A 483 8.83 -2.19 31.42
N GLY A 484 8.47 -0.92 31.21
CA GLY A 484 8.81 -0.14 30.02
C GLY A 484 10.29 0.23 29.87
N VAL A 485 11.20 -0.52 30.53
CA VAL A 485 12.64 -0.24 30.64
C VAL A 485 13.32 -0.13 29.27
N VAL A 486 12.89 -0.89 28.27
CA VAL A 486 13.42 -0.82 26.89
C VAL A 486 13.21 0.58 26.31
N GLY A 487 12.01 1.14 26.45
CA GLY A 487 11.70 2.49 25.98
C GLY A 487 12.48 3.55 26.75
N MET A 488 12.58 3.40 28.08
CA MET A 488 13.37 4.31 28.91
C MET A 488 14.85 4.33 28.53
N VAL A 489 15.46 3.16 28.31
CA VAL A 489 16.87 3.06 27.91
C VAL A 489 17.09 3.72 26.55
N ASN A 490 16.18 3.55 25.59
CA ASN A 490 16.26 4.24 24.29
C ASN A 490 16.28 5.77 24.45
N CYS A 491 15.49 6.34 25.36
CA CYS A 491 15.53 7.78 25.66
C CYS A 491 16.86 8.18 26.32
N LEU A 492 17.25 7.51 27.40
CA LEU A 492 18.45 7.86 28.17
C LEU A 492 19.74 7.72 27.36
N ARG A 493 19.77 6.82 26.38
CA ARG A 493 20.92 6.61 25.48
C ARG A 493 21.24 7.84 24.62
N GLN A 494 20.24 8.67 24.32
CA GLN A 494 20.39 9.91 23.54
C GLN A 494 20.70 11.13 24.41
N GLU A 495 20.73 10.97 25.74
CA GLU A 495 21.05 12.03 26.69
C GLU A 495 22.56 12.06 27.02
N PRO A 496 23.09 13.19 27.53
CA PRO A 496 24.45 13.25 28.05
C PRO A 496 24.71 12.17 29.11
N GLY A 497 25.81 11.42 28.96
CA GLY A 497 26.12 10.28 29.83
C GLY A 497 25.40 8.97 29.48
N GLY A 498 24.46 9.01 28.53
CA GLY A 498 23.69 7.85 28.06
C GLY A 498 24.53 6.70 27.51
N HIS A 499 25.75 6.97 27.05
CA HIS A 499 26.68 5.95 26.57
C HIS A 499 26.99 4.84 27.59
N ARG A 500 26.80 5.12 28.90
CA ARG A 500 27.02 4.21 30.02
C ARG A 500 25.84 3.28 30.32
N ILE A 501 24.65 3.60 29.84
CA ILE A 501 23.42 2.88 30.19
C ILE A 501 23.33 1.55 29.41
N ARG A 502 22.93 0.49 30.13
CA ARG A 502 22.62 -0.85 29.62
C ARG A 502 21.28 -1.31 30.18
N CYS A 503 20.57 -2.15 29.44
CA CYS A 503 19.30 -2.73 29.81
C CYS A 503 19.45 -4.22 30.08
N LEU A 504 18.91 -4.68 31.20
CA LEU A 504 18.72 -6.10 31.50
C LEU A 504 17.25 -6.31 31.86
N PHE A 505 16.51 -6.98 30.99
CA PHE A 505 15.06 -7.13 31.14
C PHE A 505 14.62 -8.57 30.98
N ILE A 506 13.90 -9.10 31.98
CA ILE A 506 13.30 -10.44 31.92
C ILE A 506 11.83 -10.28 31.56
N SER A 507 11.47 -10.71 30.36
CA SER A 507 10.15 -10.53 29.73
C SER A 507 9.56 -11.85 29.21
N SER A 508 9.76 -12.94 29.95
CA SER A 508 9.20 -14.25 29.60
C SER A 508 7.66 -14.20 29.56
N LEU A 509 7.07 -14.73 28.49
CA LEU A 509 5.61 -14.88 28.41
C LEU A 509 5.14 -16.11 29.17
N ASN A 510 5.96 -17.15 29.17
CA ASN A 510 5.67 -18.41 29.82
C ASN A 510 6.12 -18.33 31.28
N ALA A 511 5.16 -18.29 32.20
CA ALA A 511 5.43 -18.27 33.65
C ALA A 511 6.21 -19.51 34.14
N ALA A 512 6.19 -20.61 33.38
CA ALA A 512 6.92 -21.84 33.67
C ALA A 512 8.38 -21.84 33.15
N SER A 513 8.80 -20.86 32.35
CA SER A 513 10.17 -20.77 31.87
C SER A 513 11.11 -20.38 33.01
N PRO A 514 12.28 -21.04 33.14
CA PRO A 514 13.24 -20.73 34.19
C PRO A 514 13.74 -19.29 34.01
N SER A 515 13.77 -18.51 35.09
CA SER A 515 14.39 -17.18 35.10
C SER A 515 15.91 -17.31 35.16
N PRO A 516 16.68 -16.59 34.31
CA PRO A 516 18.12 -16.61 34.36
C PRO A 516 18.64 -16.00 35.67
N SER A 517 19.79 -16.49 36.14
CA SER A 517 20.45 -15.90 37.31
C SER A 517 21.15 -14.60 36.93
N ILE A 518 20.78 -13.51 37.62
CA ILE A 518 21.34 -12.15 37.40
C ILE A 518 22.63 -11.95 38.20
N ASN A 519 23.09 -12.95 38.96
CA ASN A 519 24.32 -12.84 39.73
C ASN A 519 25.54 -12.67 38.80
N SER A 520 26.38 -11.66 39.07
CA SER A 520 27.59 -11.37 38.30
C SER A 520 28.59 -12.54 38.22
N SER A 521 28.51 -13.53 39.13
CA SER A 521 29.35 -14.72 39.08
C SER A 521 28.81 -15.85 38.19
N ALA A 522 27.56 -15.73 37.70
CA ALA A 522 26.97 -16.73 36.80
C ALA A 522 27.61 -16.65 35.41
N LYS A 523 27.88 -17.82 34.80
CA LYS A 523 28.54 -17.91 33.49
C LYS A 523 27.79 -17.13 32.40
N GLU A 524 26.47 -17.23 32.35
CA GLU A 524 25.63 -16.51 31.40
C GLU A 524 25.75 -14.98 31.57
N MET A 525 25.73 -14.51 32.82
CA MET A 525 25.87 -13.09 33.13
C MET A 525 27.27 -12.57 32.78
N GLN A 526 28.31 -13.38 32.98
CA GLN A 526 29.68 -13.03 32.55
C GLN A 526 29.76 -12.86 31.03
N THR A 527 29.09 -13.71 30.25
CA THR A 527 29.02 -13.56 28.80
C THR A 527 28.29 -12.27 28.39
N ILE A 528 27.17 -11.94 29.05
CA ILE A 528 26.42 -10.69 28.79
C ILE A 528 27.30 -9.46 29.09
N LEU A 529 28.00 -9.47 30.23
CA LEU A 529 28.90 -8.39 30.62
C LEU A 529 30.12 -8.27 29.68
N GLN A 530 30.64 -9.39 29.16
CA GLN A 530 31.72 -9.40 28.18
C GLN A 530 31.26 -8.88 26.80
N ASN A 531 30.03 -9.20 26.41
CA ASN A 531 29.45 -8.74 25.15
C ASN A 531 29.04 -7.26 25.21
N ASP A 532 28.76 -6.73 26.41
CA ASP A 532 28.45 -5.33 26.73
C ASP A 532 27.30 -4.73 25.89
N LEU A 533 26.37 -5.55 25.41
CA LEU A 533 25.28 -5.07 24.55
C LEU A 533 24.36 -4.12 25.31
N VAL A 534 23.86 -3.08 24.63
CA VAL A 534 22.93 -2.10 25.22
C VAL A 534 21.64 -2.76 25.66
N MET A 535 20.98 -3.54 24.81
CA MET A 535 19.77 -4.27 25.18
C MET A 535 20.08 -5.74 25.50
N ASN A 536 19.61 -6.23 26.64
CA ASN A 536 19.69 -7.66 26.99
C ASN A 536 18.33 -8.09 27.51
N ILE A 537 17.51 -8.64 26.63
CA ILE A 537 16.18 -9.13 26.96
C ILE A 537 16.17 -10.64 26.99
N TYR A 538 15.69 -11.21 28.09
CA TYR A 538 15.43 -12.63 28.22
C TYR A 538 13.95 -12.93 27.97
N ARG A 539 13.67 -13.87 27.08
CA ARG A 539 12.31 -14.34 26.82
C ARG A 539 12.31 -15.84 26.54
N ASP A 540 11.61 -16.58 27.39
CA ASP A 540 11.29 -18.00 27.19
C ASP A 540 12.50 -18.89 26.84
N GLY A 541 13.65 -18.68 27.50
CA GLY A 541 14.86 -19.47 27.28
C GLY A 541 15.94 -18.81 26.43
N LYS A 542 15.65 -17.68 25.77
CA LYS A 542 16.56 -17.04 24.82
C LYS A 542 16.90 -15.61 25.23
N TRP A 543 18.15 -15.22 25.00
CA TRP A 543 18.62 -13.84 25.06
C TRP A 543 18.51 -13.19 23.69
N GLY A 544 18.09 -11.93 23.68
CA GLY A 544 17.85 -11.19 22.46
C GLY A 544 17.48 -9.74 22.75
N SER A 545 16.84 -9.12 21.77
CA SER A 545 16.39 -7.75 21.87
C SER A 545 15.11 -7.52 21.06
N PHE A 546 14.37 -6.46 21.36
CA PHE A 546 13.21 -6.10 20.55
C PHE A 546 13.64 -5.31 19.31
N ARG A 547 13.11 -5.68 18.15
CA ARG A 547 13.51 -5.14 16.85
C ARG A 547 12.32 -4.75 16.00
N HIS A 548 12.53 -3.69 15.22
CA HIS A 548 11.62 -3.21 14.20
C HIS A 548 11.90 -3.95 12.90
N LEU A 549 10.93 -4.73 12.44
CA LEU A 549 11.05 -5.50 11.21
C LEU A 549 10.03 -4.98 10.19
N PRO A 550 10.41 -4.83 8.91
CA PRO A 550 9.47 -4.44 7.86
C PRO A 550 8.27 -5.37 7.88
N LEU A 551 7.07 -4.79 7.96
CA LEU A 551 5.85 -5.55 7.78
C LEU A 551 5.76 -5.85 6.28
N LYS A 552 6.07 -7.09 5.88
CA LYS A 552 5.70 -7.56 4.54
C LYS A 552 4.22 -7.23 4.39
N GLN A 553 3.88 -6.33 3.48
CA GLN A 553 2.49 -5.99 3.22
C GLN A 553 1.80 -7.32 2.98
N ALA A 554 0.97 -7.73 3.94
CA ALA A 554 0.26 -8.98 3.80
C ALA A 554 -0.45 -8.91 2.45
N GLN A 555 -0.41 -9.98 1.67
CA GLN A 555 -1.46 -10.17 0.68
C GLN A 555 -2.74 -10.18 1.51
N SER A 556 -3.38 -9.01 1.63
CA SER A 556 -4.54 -8.73 2.48
C SER A 556 -5.78 -9.37 1.85
N GLN A 557 -5.65 -10.64 1.51
CA GLN A 557 -6.64 -11.48 0.91
C GLN A 557 -7.06 -12.45 1.99
N GLU A 558 -8.31 -12.34 2.40
CA GLU A 558 -8.97 -13.34 3.22
C GLU A 558 -9.92 -14.13 2.35
N VAL A 559 -10.06 -15.42 2.65
CA VAL A 559 -11.12 -16.23 2.06
C VAL A 559 -12.42 -15.82 2.74
N THR A 560 -13.35 -15.25 1.98
CA THR A 560 -14.65 -14.80 2.51
C THR A 560 -15.78 -15.14 1.54
N GLU A 561 -16.95 -15.43 2.08
CA GLU A 561 -18.19 -15.57 1.32
C GLU A 561 -18.85 -14.20 1.05
N TYR A 562 -18.41 -13.15 1.73
CA TYR A 562 -19.01 -11.81 1.72
C TYR A 562 -18.01 -10.82 1.14
N ALA A 563 -18.16 -10.47 -0.14
CA ALA A 563 -17.29 -9.50 -0.82
C ALA A 563 -18.06 -8.65 -1.82
N PHE A 564 -17.55 -7.45 -2.10
CA PHE A 564 -18.02 -6.59 -3.19
C PHE A 564 -16.84 -5.98 -3.96
N VAL A 565 -17.07 -5.63 -5.21
CA VAL A 565 -16.08 -5.00 -6.09
C VAL A 565 -16.15 -3.49 -5.94
N ASN A 566 -14.99 -2.84 -5.83
CA ASN A 566 -14.89 -1.38 -5.91
C ASN A 566 -13.61 -0.95 -6.60
N VAL A 567 -13.59 0.31 -7.04
CA VAL A 567 -12.40 0.99 -7.56
C VAL A 567 -11.73 1.71 -6.40
N LEU A 568 -10.46 1.40 -6.13
CA LEU A 568 -9.71 2.04 -5.04
C LEU A 568 -9.29 3.47 -5.42
N THR A 569 -8.99 3.71 -6.70
CA THR A 569 -8.58 5.00 -7.25
C THR A 569 -9.46 5.34 -8.45
N ARG A 570 -10.41 6.27 -8.27
CA ARG A 570 -11.33 6.67 -9.34
C ARG A 570 -10.58 7.18 -10.57
N GLY A 571 -11.02 6.77 -11.75
CA GLY A 571 -10.36 7.07 -13.02
C GLY A 571 -9.36 6.01 -13.46
N ASP A 572 -8.91 5.14 -12.54
CA ASP A 572 -7.97 4.06 -12.82
C ASP A 572 -8.62 2.70 -12.59
N LEU A 573 -8.97 2.02 -13.69
CA LEU A 573 -9.60 0.70 -13.64
C LEU A 573 -8.64 -0.41 -13.16
N SER A 574 -7.32 -0.20 -13.20
CA SER A 574 -6.35 -1.17 -12.66
C SER A 574 -6.44 -1.29 -11.13
N SER A 575 -7.03 -0.28 -10.47
CA SER A 575 -7.26 -0.25 -9.04
C SER A 575 -8.52 -1.00 -8.59
N LEU A 576 -9.23 -1.67 -9.50
CA LEU A 576 -10.44 -2.43 -9.21
C LEU A 576 -10.09 -3.72 -8.45
N ARG A 577 -10.68 -3.90 -7.26
CA ARG A 577 -10.43 -5.08 -6.39
C ARG A 577 -11.70 -5.57 -5.70
N TRP A 578 -11.68 -6.84 -5.33
CA TRP A 578 -12.61 -7.40 -4.35
C TRP A 578 -12.25 -6.87 -2.95
N ILE A 579 -13.27 -6.39 -2.24
CA ILE A 579 -13.18 -5.88 -0.87
C ILE A 579 -14.13 -6.71 -0.01
N SER A 580 -13.66 -7.11 1.17
CA SER A 580 -14.49 -7.82 2.15
C SER A 580 -15.71 -6.99 2.55
N SER A 581 -16.87 -7.63 2.55
CA SER A 581 -18.15 -6.98 2.79
C SER A 581 -18.49 -7.03 4.29
N PRO A 582 -18.94 -5.91 4.89
CA PRO A 582 -19.36 -5.89 6.30
C PRO A 582 -20.63 -6.72 6.56
N LEU A 583 -21.29 -7.22 5.50
CA LEU A 583 -22.47 -8.07 5.61
C LEU A 583 -22.18 -9.43 6.29
N GLN A 584 -20.92 -9.81 6.50
CA GLN A 584 -20.59 -10.93 7.38
C GLN A 584 -21.12 -10.74 8.81
N HIS A 585 -21.33 -9.49 9.25
CA HIS A 585 -21.89 -9.13 10.56
C HIS A 585 -23.31 -8.56 10.42
N PHE A 586 -24.03 -8.92 9.36
CA PHE A 586 -25.35 -8.35 9.07
C PHE A 586 -26.35 -8.63 10.20
N CYS A 587 -26.88 -7.55 10.77
CA CYS A 587 -27.99 -7.55 11.71
C CYS A 587 -28.92 -6.40 11.34
N THR A 588 -30.20 -6.68 11.03
CA THR A 588 -31.18 -5.66 10.66
C THR A 588 -32.39 -5.70 11.58
N SER A 589 -32.83 -4.53 12.03
CA SER A 589 -34.12 -4.34 12.72
C SER A 589 -35.27 -4.08 11.73
N ASN A 590 -34.97 -3.87 10.44
CA ASN A 590 -35.97 -3.56 9.42
C ASN A 590 -36.46 -4.86 8.74
N PRO A 591 -37.72 -5.27 8.96
CA PRO A 591 -38.27 -6.51 8.38
C PRO A 591 -38.42 -6.47 6.86
N ASN A 592 -38.30 -5.28 6.25
CA ASN A 592 -38.37 -5.10 4.80
C ASN A 592 -37.03 -5.29 4.09
N VAL A 593 -35.93 -5.49 4.84
CA VAL A 593 -34.60 -5.75 4.28
C VAL A 593 -34.24 -7.22 4.52
N GLN A 594 -33.68 -7.87 3.51
CA GLN A 594 -33.21 -9.24 3.60
C GLN A 594 -31.91 -9.45 2.83
N LEU A 595 -31.15 -10.49 3.20
CA LEU A 595 -29.99 -10.89 2.43
C LEU A 595 -30.39 -11.69 1.19
N CYS A 596 -29.69 -11.44 0.10
CA CYS A 596 -29.75 -12.24 -1.11
C CYS A 596 -28.33 -12.64 -1.52
N LYS A 597 -28.15 -13.92 -1.85
CA LYS A 597 -26.92 -14.45 -2.46
C LYS A 597 -26.97 -14.17 -3.95
N ILE A 598 -25.94 -13.49 -4.45
CA ILE A 598 -25.83 -13.13 -5.86
C ILE A 598 -25.24 -14.31 -6.63
N HIS A 599 -25.83 -14.57 -7.80
CA HIS A 599 -25.26 -15.47 -8.80
C HIS A 599 -24.77 -14.70 -10.03
N TYR A 600 -25.51 -13.67 -10.45
CA TYR A 600 -25.09 -12.76 -11.51
C TYR A 600 -25.31 -11.31 -11.06
N ALA A 601 -24.30 -10.48 -11.27
CA ALA A 601 -24.39 -9.03 -11.15
C ALA A 601 -23.99 -8.41 -12.49
N SER A 602 -24.81 -7.51 -13.01
CA SER A 602 -24.57 -6.88 -14.32
C SER A 602 -24.04 -5.46 -14.16
N LEU A 603 -23.23 -5.07 -15.14
CA LEU A 603 -22.69 -3.72 -15.25
C LEU A 603 -23.65 -2.83 -16.02
N ASN A 604 -23.87 -1.64 -15.48
CA ASN A 604 -24.64 -0.60 -16.13
C ASN A 604 -23.75 0.59 -16.48
N PHE A 605 -24.22 1.46 -17.38
CA PHE A 605 -23.42 2.59 -17.86
C PHE A 605 -22.97 3.53 -16.72
N ARG A 606 -23.79 3.66 -15.68
CA ARG A 606 -23.45 4.41 -14.45
C ARG A 606 -22.19 3.87 -13.78
N ASP A 607 -22.07 2.55 -13.67
CA ASP A 607 -20.94 1.90 -12.99
C ASP A 607 -19.63 2.21 -13.72
N ILE A 608 -19.66 2.17 -15.05
CA ILE A 608 -18.51 2.50 -15.90
C ILE A 608 -18.16 3.98 -15.79
N MET A 609 -19.15 4.88 -15.86
CA MET A 609 -18.91 6.33 -15.78
C MET A 609 -18.36 6.77 -14.42
N LEU A 610 -18.79 6.13 -13.33
CA LEU A 610 -18.25 6.35 -11.99
C LEU A 610 -16.83 5.78 -11.86
N ALA A 611 -16.60 4.55 -12.33
CA ALA A 611 -15.30 3.88 -12.25
C ALA A 611 -14.22 4.63 -13.06
N THR A 612 -14.58 5.12 -14.25
CA THR A 612 -13.69 5.91 -15.13
C THR A 612 -13.57 7.38 -14.74
N GLY A 613 -14.34 7.85 -13.73
CA GLY A 613 -14.30 9.24 -13.28
C GLY A 613 -14.96 10.26 -14.21
N LYS A 614 -15.63 9.83 -15.30
CA LYS A 614 -16.34 10.72 -16.22
C LYS A 614 -17.62 11.31 -15.63
N LEU A 615 -18.21 10.65 -14.63
CA LEU A 615 -19.37 11.14 -13.91
C LEU A 615 -18.98 11.38 -12.44
N SER A 616 -19.27 12.57 -11.94
CA SER A 616 -19.08 12.88 -10.52
C SER A 616 -20.08 12.09 -9.66
N PRO A 617 -19.68 11.62 -8.48
CA PRO A 617 -20.60 11.07 -7.47
C PRO A 617 -21.74 12.03 -7.11
N ASP A 618 -21.51 13.34 -7.18
CA ASP A 618 -22.51 14.36 -6.85
C ASP A 618 -23.70 14.35 -7.83
N ALA A 619 -23.54 13.75 -9.01
CA ALA A 619 -24.63 13.56 -9.96
C ALA A 619 -25.57 12.39 -9.58
N ILE A 620 -25.22 11.60 -8.56
CA ILE A 620 -26.02 10.44 -8.12
C ILE A 620 -27.01 10.88 -7.03
N PRO A 621 -28.33 10.71 -7.24
CA PRO A 621 -29.34 11.07 -6.25
C PRO A 621 -29.25 10.22 -4.98
N GLY A 622 -29.32 10.84 -3.80
CA GLY A 622 -29.28 10.17 -2.49
C GLY A 622 -28.22 10.75 -1.56
N ASN A 623 -28.25 10.39 -0.28
CA ASN A 623 -27.23 10.81 0.68
C ASN A 623 -26.07 9.82 0.69
N TRP A 624 -25.09 10.04 -0.20
CA TRP A 624 -23.93 9.17 -0.40
C TRP A 624 -22.67 9.61 0.34
N THR A 625 -22.79 10.62 1.22
CA THR A 625 -21.67 11.25 1.93
C THR A 625 -20.79 10.26 2.70
N LEU A 626 -21.35 9.11 3.11
CA LEU A 626 -20.66 8.06 3.86
C LEU A 626 -20.45 6.75 3.06
N GLN A 627 -20.92 6.66 1.81
CA GLN A 627 -20.81 5.43 1.04
C GLN A 627 -19.50 5.34 0.25
N GLN A 628 -18.72 4.30 0.55
CA GLN A 628 -17.43 4.05 -0.10
C GLN A 628 -17.55 3.39 -1.48
N CYS A 629 -18.59 2.59 -1.72
CA CYS A 629 -18.83 1.91 -2.99
C CYS A 629 -20.19 2.30 -3.57
N MET A 630 -20.19 2.71 -4.84
CA MET A 630 -21.37 3.16 -5.60
C MET A 630 -21.67 2.29 -6.83
N LEU A 631 -20.92 1.19 -7.00
CA LEU A 631 -21.00 0.33 -8.18
C LEU A 631 -22.01 -0.80 -7.98
N GLY A 632 -22.71 -1.15 -9.05
CA GLY A 632 -23.67 -2.25 -9.11
C GLY A 632 -25.07 -1.83 -8.68
N MET A 633 -26.03 -1.99 -9.60
CA MET A 633 -27.43 -1.58 -9.41
C MET A 633 -28.43 -2.71 -9.54
N GLU A 634 -28.02 -3.88 -9.99
CA GLU A 634 -28.92 -5.00 -10.18
C GLU A 634 -28.18 -6.32 -10.07
N PHE A 635 -28.96 -7.36 -9.81
CA PHE A 635 -28.46 -8.71 -9.68
C PHE A 635 -29.57 -9.73 -9.94
N SER A 636 -29.18 -10.99 -10.09
CA SER A 636 -30.04 -12.15 -9.91
C SER A 636 -29.37 -13.20 -9.03
N GLY A 637 -30.17 -13.98 -8.32
CA GLY A 637 -29.68 -14.99 -7.39
C GLY A 637 -30.78 -15.58 -6.53
N TYR A 638 -30.47 -15.79 -5.25
CA TYR A 638 -31.35 -16.47 -4.31
C TYR A 638 -31.56 -15.62 -3.06
N ASP A 639 -32.79 -15.57 -2.55
CA ASP A 639 -33.05 -15.01 -1.23
C ASP A 639 -32.71 -16.00 -0.10
N ALA A 640 -32.88 -15.58 1.14
CA ALA A 640 -32.63 -16.42 2.32
C ALA A 640 -33.50 -17.69 2.39
N ALA A 641 -34.64 -17.73 1.68
CA ALA A 641 -35.52 -18.90 1.59
C ALA A 641 -35.15 -19.82 0.41
N GLY A 642 -34.10 -19.49 -0.36
CA GLY A 642 -33.69 -20.24 -1.55
C GLY A 642 -34.54 -19.95 -2.79
N LYS A 643 -35.38 -18.92 -2.76
CA LYS A 643 -36.21 -18.53 -3.92
C LYS A 643 -35.37 -17.77 -4.94
N ARG A 644 -35.58 -18.07 -6.22
CA ARG A 644 -34.94 -17.36 -7.33
C ARG A 644 -35.48 -15.94 -7.45
N VAL A 645 -34.60 -14.97 -7.28
CA VAL A 645 -34.94 -13.54 -7.30
C VAL A 645 -34.03 -12.74 -8.23
N MET A 646 -34.57 -11.65 -8.77
CA MET A 646 -33.83 -10.57 -9.43
C MET A 646 -34.20 -9.26 -8.77
N GLY A 647 -33.28 -8.31 -8.69
CA GLY A 647 -33.49 -7.12 -7.88
C GLY A 647 -32.79 -5.88 -8.36
N LEU A 648 -33.32 -4.74 -7.92
CA LEU A 648 -32.69 -3.42 -8.03
C LEU A 648 -32.06 -3.02 -6.70
N LEU A 649 -30.88 -2.44 -6.80
CA LEU A 649 -30.08 -1.94 -5.70
C LEU A 649 -29.68 -0.49 -5.96
N PRO A 650 -29.57 0.33 -4.91
CA PRO A 650 -29.11 1.70 -5.07
C PRO A 650 -27.59 1.73 -5.38
N ALA A 651 -26.82 0.80 -4.81
CA ALA A 651 -25.38 0.59 -5.02
C ALA A 651 -24.95 -0.79 -4.47
N LYS A 652 -23.65 -1.13 -4.57
CA LYS A 652 -23.00 -2.35 -4.05
C LYS A 652 -23.51 -3.66 -4.63
N GLY A 653 -24.13 -3.62 -5.80
CA GLY A 653 -24.66 -4.82 -6.46
C GLY A 653 -23.59 -5.74 -7.06
N LEU A 654 -22.37 -5.24 -7.31
CA LEU A 654 -21.25 -6.08 -7.76
C LEU A 654 -20.65 -6.82 -6.56
N ALA A 655 -21.38 -7.79 -6.02
CA ALA A 655 -21.05 -8.45 -4.77
C ALA A 655 -21.41 -9.95 -4.80
N THR A 656 -20.97 -10.70 -3.79
CA THR A 656 -21.38 -12.10 -3.56
C THR A 656 -22.69 -12.19 -2.79
N VAL A 657 -22.93 -11.24 -1.87
CA VAL A 657 -24.12 -11.14 -1.03
C VAL A 657 -24.50 -9.67 -0.90
N VAL A 658 -25.80 -9.37 -0.91
CA VAL A 658 -26.35 -8.01 -0.78
C VAL A 658 -27.50 -7.99 0.21
N ASP A 659 -27.69 -6.85 0.87
CA ASP A 659 -28.89 -6.51 1.60
C ASP A 659 -29.86 -5.73 0.69
N CYS A 660 -31.07 -6.27 0.53
CA CYS A 660 -32.04 -5.79 -0.44
C CYS A 660 -33.35 -5.41 0.26
N GLU A 661 -33.95 -4.29 -0.15
CA GLU A 661 -35.33 -4.00 0.19
C GLU A 661 -36.28 -4.90 -0.63
N LYS A 662 -37.18 -5.60 0.06
CA LYS A 662 -38.13 -6.56 -0.55
C LYS A 662 -38.98 -5.96 -1.67
N LYS A 663 -39.28 -4.65 -1.63
CA LYS A 663 -40.07 -3.94 -2.66
C LYS A 663 -39.35 -3.81 -4.01
N PHE A 664 -38.03 -4.00 -4.04
CA PHE A 664 -37.21 -3.97 -5.24
C PHE A 664 -36.71 -5.36 -5.64
N LEU A 665 -37.39 -6.41 -5.15
CA LEU A 665 -37.15 -7.80 -5.54
C LEU A 665 -38.34 -8.34 -6.30
N TRP A 666 -38.04 -9.06 -7.38
CA TRP A 666 -39.01 -9.79 -8.17
C TRP A 666 -38.60 -11.26 -8.23
N GLU A 667 -39.60 -12.14 -8.20
CA GLU A 667 -39.37 -13.55 -8.47
C GLU A 667 -38.95 -13.76 -9.92
N VAL A 668 -37.92 -14.58 -10.14
CA VAL A 668 -37.51 -14.93 -11.49
C VAL A 668 -38.46 -15.99 -12.04
N PRO A 669 -39.11 -15.77 -13.21
CA PRO A 669 -39.96 -16.76 -13.83
C PRO A 669 -39.24 -18.10 -14.03
N GLN A 670 -39.97 -19.22 -13.88
CA GLN A 670 -39.38 -20.56 -13.97
C GLN A 670 -38.64 -20.81 -15.28
N HIS A 671 -39.16 -20.28 -16.39
CA HIS A 671 -38.62 -20.45 -17.74
C HIS A 671 -37.47 -19.49 -18.10
N TRP A 672 -37.11 -18.57 -17.21
CA TRP A 672 -35.90 -17.76 -17.38
C TRP A 672 -34.73 -18.43 -16.71
N THR A 673 -33.52 -18.21 -17.20
CA THR A 673 -32.29 -18.46 -16.45
C THR A 673 -32.01 -17.30 -15.49
N LEU A 674 -31.12 -17.51 -14.51
CA LEU A 674 -30.66 -16.40 -13.68
C LEU A 674 -29.83 -15.37 -14.48
N GLU A 675 -29.11 -15.83 -15.51
CA GLU A 675 -28.34 -14.94 -16.40
C GLU A 675 -29.27 -13.99 -17.17
N GLU A 676 -30.34 -14.50 -17.76
CA GLU A 676 -31.36 -13.69 -18.43
C GLU A 676 -32.00 -12.70 -17.45
N ALA A 677 -32.35 -13.17 -16.25
CA ALA A 677 -33.00 -12.37 -15.23
C ALA A 677 -32.12 -11.19 -14.75
N ALA A 678 -30.80 -11.33 -14.72
CA ALA A 678 -29.89 -10.26 -14.33
C ALA A 678 -29.88 -9.08 -15.32
N SER A 679 -30.35 -9.28 -16.55
CA SER A 679 -30.37 -8.23 -17.60
C SER A 679 -31.61 -7.32 -17.58
N VAL A 680 -32.61 -7.66 -16.76
CA VAL A 680 -33.96 -7.08 -16.83
C VAL A 680 -34.17 -5.86 -15.92
N PRO A 681 -33.80 -5.89 -14.62
CA PRO A 681 -34.28 -4.91 -13.65
C PRO A 681 -34.05 -3.44 -14.04
N VAL A 682 -32.80 -3.02 -14.30
CA VAL A 682 -32.47 -1.62 -14.64
C VAL A 682 -33.01 -1.26 -16.01
N ALA A 683 -32.82 -2.12 -17.00
CA ALA A 683 -33.20 -1.84 -18.39
C ALA A 683 -34.71 -1.61 -18.52
N TYR A 684 -35.53 -2.53 -18.01
CA TYR A 684 -36.98 -2.43 -18.11
C TYR A 684 -37.57 -1.42 -17.13
N ALA A 685 -37.06 -1.30 -15.91
CA ALA A 685 -37.54 -0.26 -15.00
C ALA A 685 -37.30 1.14 -15.59
N THR A 686 -36.12 1.38 -16.19
CA THR A 686 -35.82 2.65 -16.86
C THR A 686 -36.72 2.89 -18.05
N ALA A 687 -36.91 1.89 -18.92
CA ALA A 687 -37.78 2.00 -20.09
C ALA A 687 -39.25 2.28 -19.71
N TYR A 688 -39.82 1.49 -18.80
CA TYR A 688 -41.19 1.67 -18.33
C TYR A 688 -41.40 3.01 -17.63
N TYR A 689 -40.51 3.38 -16.71
CA TYR A 689 -40.64 4.65 -16.01
C TYR A 689 -40.52 5.83 -16.97
N SER A 690 -39.60 5.77 -17.94
CA SER A 690 -39.39 6.85 -18.90
C SER A 690 -40.56 6.96 -19.89
N LEU A 691 -40.92 5.88 -20.57
CA LEU A 691 -41.92 5.92 -21.65
C LEU A 691 -43.35 5.98 -21.12
N VAL A 692 -43.68 5.13 -20.15
CA VAL A 692 -45.07 4.96 -19.69
C VAL A 692 -45.39 5.95 -18.59
N VAL A 693 -44.63 5.96 -17.50
CA VAL A 693 -44.95 6.77 -16.31
C VAL A 693 -44.71 8.26 -16.56
N ARG A 694 -43.51 8.63 -17.04
CA ARG A 694 -43.13 10.03 -17.27
C ARG A 694 -43.52 10.52 -18.66
N GLY A 695 -43.35 9.66 -19.66
CA GLY A 695 -43.66 9.96 -21.05
C GLY A 695 -45.14 9.90 -21.36
N GLY A 696 -45.97 9.19 -20.58
CA GLY A 696 -47.40 9.05 -20.87
C GLY A 696 -47.67 8.53 -22.28
N MET A 697 -46.82 7.59 -22.75
CA MET A 697 -46.89 6.99 -24.08
C MET A 697 -48.24 6.29 -24.29
N LYS A 698 -48.87 6.54 -25.44
CA LYS A 698 -50.16 5.95 -25.81
C LYS A 698 -50.01 5.17 -27.12
N GLN A 699 -50.93 4.24 -27.35
CA GLN A 699 -51.02 3.52 -28.61
C GLN A 699 -51.08 4.47 -29.81
N GLY A 700 -50.35 4.14 -30.87
CA GLY A 700 -50.24 4.96 -32.07
C GLY A 700 -49.28 6.14 -31.98
N ASN A 701 -48.63 6.40 -30.82
CA ASN A 701 -47.57 7.41 -30.76
C ASN A 701 -46.33 6.99 -31.56
N SER A 702 -45.61 7.98 -32.05
CA SER A 702 -44.29 7.84 -32.68
C SER A 702 -43.18 8.13 -31.65
N VAL A 703 -42.18 7.24 -31.58
CA VAL A 703 -41.12 7.31 -30.55
C VAL A 703 -39.76 7.15 -31.20
N LEU A 704 -38.85 8.11 -30.95
CA LEU A 704 -37.44 7.99 -31.29
C LEU A 704 -36.64 7.46 -30.09
N ILE A 705 -36.02 6.30 -30.24
CA ILE A 705 -35.22 5.62 -29.22
C ILE A 705 -33.75 5.66 -29.63
N HIS A 706 -32.95 6.38 -28.85
CA HIS A 706 -31.51 6.42 -29.09
C HIS A 706 -30.79 5.19 -28.55
N SER A 707 -29.67 4.83 -29.19
CA SER A 707 -28.84 3.69 -28.79
C SER A 707 -29.64 2.39 -28.63
N ALA A 708 -30.57 2.13 -29.56
CA ALA A 708 -31.61 1.11 -29.41
C ALA A 708 -31.07 -0.32 -29.24
N SER A 709 -29.81 -0.58 -29.61
CA SER A 709 -29.15 -1.88 -29.42
C SER A 709 -28.54 -2.07 -28.02
N GLY A 710 -28.52 -1.05 -27.17
CA GLY A 710 -28.12 -1.16 -25.75
C GLY A 710 -29.24 -1.74 -24.88
N GLY A 711 -28.96 -2.04 -23.61
CA GLY A 711 -29.92 -2.67 -22.68
C GLY A 711 -31.24 -1.90 -22.54
N VAL A 712 -31.18 -0.63 -22.11
CA VAL A 712 -32.37 0.23 -22.01
C VAL A 712 -33.04 0.43 -23.38
N GLY A 713 -32.25 0.55 -24.45
CA GLY A 713 -32.74 0.71 -25.81
C GLY A 713 -33.61 -0.46 -26.27
N GLN A 714 -33.16 -1.69 -26.06
CA GLN A 714 -33.90 -2.89 -26.43
C GLN A 714 -35.19 -3.04 -25.60
N ALA A 715 -35.11 -2.77 -24.29
CA ALA A 715 -36.29 -2.77 -23.43
C ALA A 715 -37.31 -1.70 -23.86
N ALA A 716 -36.84 -0.49 -24.20
CA ALA A 716 -37.67 0.59 -24.69
C ALA A 716 -38.37 0.25 -26.02
N VAL A 717 -37.66 -0.37 -26.96
CA VAL A 717 -38.25 -0.85 -28.23
C VAL A 717 -39.33 -1.89 -27.94
N ALA A 718 -39.04 -2.88 -27.08
CA ALA A 718 -40.01 -3.92 -26.73
C ALA A 718 -41.28 -3.34 -26.09
N VAL A 719 -41.13 -2.41 -25.13
CA VAL A 719 -42.28 -1.75 -24.48
C VAL A 719 -43.07 -0.90 -25.47
N ALA A 720 -42.42 -0.10 -26.30
CA ALA A 720 -43.10 0.73 -27.30
C ALA A 720 -43.87 -0.11 -28.34
N LEU A 721 -43.26 -1.19 -28.86
CA LEU A 721 -43.93 -2.10 -29.79
C LEU A 721 -45.10 -2.83 -29.13
N SER A 722 -44.97 -3.24 -27.85
CA SER A 722 -46.07 -3.90 -27.12
C SER A 722 -47.29 -3.00 -26.94
N MET A 723 -47.10 -1.68 -26.94
CA MET A 723 -48.17 -0.68 -26.88
C MET A 723 -48.64 -0.22 -28.26
N GLY A 724 -48.16 -0.83 -29.35
CA GLY A 724 -48.56 -0.47 -30.72
C GLY A 724 -48.09 0.93 -31.15
N CYS A 725 -46.90 1.34 -30.71
CA CYS A 725 -46.28 2.61 -31.12
C CYS A 725 -45.44 2.43 -32.39
N GLN A 726 -45.28 3.50 -33.17
CA GLN A 726 -44.33 3.56 -34.28
C GLN A 726 -42.93 3.87 -33.73
N VAL A 727 -41.99 2.97 -33.93
CA VAL A 727 -40.65 3.08 -33.34
C VAL A 727 -39.62 3.50 -34.38
N PHE A 728 -38.85 4.53 -34.04
CA PHE A 728 -37.63 4.91 -34.72
C PHE A 728 -36.44 4.64 -33.80
N ALA A 729 -35.38 4.04 -34.34
CA ALA A 729 -34.23 3.58 -33.59
C ALA A 729 -32.94 4.14 -34.18
N THR A 730 -32.03 4.63 -33.34
CA THR A 730 -30.67 4.95 -33.80
C THR A 730 -29.66 3.87 -33.40
N VAL A 731 -28.77 3.52 -34.32
CA VAL A 731 -27.74 2.49 -34.15
C VAL A 731 -26.40 2.95 -34.71
N GLY A 732 -25.31 2.44 -34.12
CA GLY A 732 -23.94 2.86 -34.47
C GLY A 732 -23.21 1.98 -35.48
N SER A 733 -23.75 0.81 -35.82
CA SER A 733 -23.13 -0.13 -36.77
C SER A 733 -24.18 -0.93 -37.54
N LYS A 734 -23.78 -1.48 -38.69
CA LYS A 734 -24.62 -2.36 -39.52
C LYS A 734 -25.03 -3.64 -38.77
N GLU A 735 -24.09 -4.26 -38.07
CA GLU A 735 -24.36 -5.43 -37.22
C GLU A 735 -25.44 -5.16 -36.16
N LYS A 736 -25.37 -4.02 -35.47
CA LYS A 736 -26.38 -3.62 -34.47
C LYS A 736 -27.77 -3.42 -35.10
N ARG A 737 -27.81 -2.94 -36.34
CA ARG A 737 -29.06 -2.82 -37.12
C ARG A 737 -29.63 -4.20 -37.42
N GLU A 738 -28.82 -5.10 -37.95
CA GLU A 738 -29.22 -6.47 -38.30
C GLU A 738 -29.71 -7.25 -37.07
N TYR A 739 -29.01 -7.11 -35.95
CA TYR A 739 -29.40 -7.69 -34.68
C TYR A 739 -30.79 -7.22 -34.23
N LEU A 740 -31.04 -5.90 -34.22
CA LEU A 740 -32.34 -5.35 -33.83
C LEU A 740 -33.45 -5.75 -34.80
N GLN A 741 -33.17 -5.72 -36.10
CA GLN A 741 -34.12 -6.11 -37.14
C GLN A 741 -34.54 -7.58 -36.99
N LYS A 742 -33.60 -8.47 -36.65
CA LYS A 742 -33.87 -9.89 -36.38
C LYS A 742 -34.68 -10.07 -35.11
N ARG A 743 -34.36 -9.31 -34.06
CA ARG A 743 -35.02 -9.40 -32.75
C ARG A 743 -36.43 -8.80 -32.76
N PHE A 744 -36.65 -7.74 -33.53
CA PHE A 744 -37.92 -7.01 -33.63
C PHE A 744 -38.34 -6.91 -35.12
N PRO A 745 -38.98 -7.95 -35.67
CA PRO A 745 -39.38 -7.98 -37.07
C PRO A 745 -40.37 -6.88 -37.48
N GLN A 746 -41.02 -6.22 -36.52
CA GLN A 746 -41.92 -5.10 -36.75
C GLN A 746 -41.19 -3.81 -37.16
N LEU A 747 -39.88 -3.71 -36.93
CA LEU A 747 -39.09 -2.59 -37.39
C LEU A 747 -38.80 -2.76 -38.89
N ASP A 748 -38.89 -1.69 -39.67
CA ASP A 748 -38.58 -1.71 -41.10
C ASP A 748 -37.29 -0.93 -41.42
N ALA A 749 -36.92 -0.86 -42.69
CA ALA A 749 -35.74 -0.11 -43.11
C ALA A 749 -35.80 1.39 -42.77
N ASN A 750 -37.02 1.97 -42.73
CA ASN A 750 -37.26 3.37 -42.41
C ASN A 750 -37.18 3.65 -40.90
N SER A 751 -37.29 2.62 -40.08
CA SER A 751 -37.19 2.71 -38.62
C SER A 751 -35.76 3.00 -38.15
N PHE A 752 -34.72 2.74 -38.95
CA PHE A 752 -33.32 2.83 -38.52
C PHE A 752 -32.60 4.08 -39.03
N ALA A 753 -31.93 4.79 -38.10
CA ALA A 753 -31.02 5.89 -38.39
C ALA A 753 -29.65 5.73 -37.68
N ASN A 754 -28.67 6.57 -38.03
CA ASN A 754 -27.30 6.51 -37.48
C ASN A 754 -27.21 7.24 -36.13
N SER A 755 -26.54 6.66 -35.13
CA SER A 755 -26.33 7.26 -33.80
C SER A 755 -24.99 7.98 -33.61
N ARG A 756 -24.06 7.87 -34.58
CA ARG A 756 -22.70 8.44 -34.47
C ARG A 756 -22.60 9.90 -34.89
N ASN A 757 -23.57 10.40 -35.63
CA ASN A 757 -23.67 11.78 -36.11
C ASN A 757 -25.13 12.26 -36.03
N THR A 758 -25.40 13.50 -36.46
CA THR A 758 -26.72 14.14 -36.42
C THR A 758 -27.61 13.79 -37.63
N SER A 759 -27.19 12.87 -38.50
CA SER A 759 -27.96 12.53 -39.72
C SER A 759 -29.33 11.92 -39.42
N PHE A 760 -29.54 11.38 -38.22
CA PHE A 760 -30.85 10.90 -37.79
C PHE A 760 -31.91 12.01 -37.81
N GLU A 761 -31.56 13.27 -37.56
CA GLU A 761 -32.51 14.37 -37.57
C GLU A 761 -33.20 14.49 -38.94
N GLN A 762 -32.39 14.54 -40.00
CA GLN A 762 -32.89 14.63 -41.37
C GLN A 762 -33.66 13.37 -41.78
N HIS A 763 -33.22 12.19 -41.33
CA HIS A 763 -33.91 10.92 -41.60
C HIS A 763 -35.32 10.92 -40.98
N ILE A 764 -35.42 11.25 -39.69
CA ILE A 764 -36.69 11.28 -38.97
C ILE A 764 -37.64 12.31 -39.57
N LEU A 765 -37.16 13.52 -39.88
CA LEU A 765 -37.98 14.53 -40.52
C LEU A 765 -38.48 14.10 -41.92
N LYS A 766 -37.65 13.41 -42.71
CA LYS A 766 -38.08 12.87 -44.01
C LYS A 766 -39.17 11.82 -43.86
N VAL A 767 -38.96 10.82 -42.99
CA VAL A 767 -39.93 9.72 -42.82
C VAL A 767 -41.23 10.18 -42.14
N THR A 768 -41.17 11.24 -41.34
CA THR A 768 -42.34 11.84 -40.66
C THR A 768 -42.96 13.02 -41.41
N ASN A 769 -42.55 13.29 -42.65
CA ASN A 769 -43.02 14.43 -43.47
C ASN A 769 -42.95 15.79 -42.74
N GLY A 770 -41.85 16.02 -42.02
CA GLY A 770 -41.58 17.25 -41.26
C GLY A 770 -42.34 17.35 -39.93
N ARG A 771 -43.19 16.38 -39.59
CA ARG A 771 -43.94 16.39 -38.32
C ARG A 771 -43.03 16.18 -37.11
N GLY A 772 -42.04 15.30 -37.20
CA GLY A 772 -41.27 14.82 -36.04
C GLY A 772 -41.97 13.68 -35.30
N VAL A 773 -41.49 13.38 -34.09
CA VAL A 773 -41.98 12.28 -33.23
C VAL A 773 -42.64 12.78 -31.94
N ASP A 774 -43.59 12.00 -31.41
CA ASP A 774 -44.34 12.36 -30.20
C ASP A 774 -43.53 12.16 -28.90
N LEU A 775 -42.57 11.23 -28.89
CA LEU A 775 -41.63 11.04 -27.78
C LEU A 775 -40.20 10.83 -28.29
N VAL A 776 -39.23 11.32 -27.53
CA VAL A 776 -37.81 11.02 -27.75
C VAL A 776 -37.21 10.48 -26.46
N LEU A 777 -36.67 9.26 -26.50
CA LEU A 777 -35.84 8.70 -25.42
C LEU A 777 -34.37 8.94 -25.75
N ASN A 778 -33.81 10.01 -25.16
CA ASN A 778 -32.44 10.45 -25.43
C ASN A 778 -31.44 9.91 -24.41
N SER A 779 -30.32 9.41 -24.93
CA SER A 779 -29.14 9.00 -24.17
C SER A 779 -27.84 9.54 -24.79
N LEU A 780 -27.95 10.43 -25.78
CA LEU A 780 -26.81 11.04 -26.49
C LEU A 780 -26.53 12.42 -25.90
N SER A 781 -25.32 12.92 -26.14
CA SER A 781 -24.85 14.18 -25.57
C SER A 781 -24.66 15.29 -26.61
N GLU A 782 -24.52 16.52 -26.11
CA GLU A 782 -24.07 17.70 -26.85
C GLU A 782 -24.91 17.99 -28.12
N GLU A 783 -24.27 18.15 -29.28
CA GLU A 783 -24.91 18.42 -30.57
C GLU A 783 -26.02 17.41 -30.94
N LYS A 784 -25.87 16.16 -30.49
CA LYS A 784 -26.83 15.09 -30.75
C LYS A 784 -28.06 15.26 -29.88
N LEU A 785 -27.91 15.65 -28.62
CA LEU A 785 -29.03 16.02 -27.76
C LEU A 785 -29.86 17.16 -28.39
N GLN A 786 -29.17 18.19 -28.91
CA GLN A 786 -29.84 19.32 -29.58
C GLN A 786 -30.56 18.88 -30.87
N ALA A 787 -29.98 17.97 -31.65
CA ALA A 787 -30.63 17.37 -32.83
C ALA A 787 -31.84 16.51 -32.46
N SER A 788 -31.75 15.75 -31.36
CA SER A 788 -32.85 14.94 -30.84
C SER A 788 -34.05 15.81 -30.41
N LEU A 789 -33.80 16.98 -29.81
CA LEU A 789 -34.87 17.92 -29.48
C LEU A 789 -35.59 18.47 -30.73
N ARG A 790 -34.85 18.73 -31.81
CA ARG A 790 -35.45 19.22 -33.07
C ARG A 790 -36.35 18.18 -33.73
N CYS A 791 -36.13 16.89 -33.44
CA CYS A 791 -36.99 15.80 -33.90
C CYS A 791 -38.37 15.76 -33.21
N LEU A 792 -38.61 16.52 -32.14
CA LEU A 792 -39.91 16.56 -31.48
C LEU A 792 -40.98 17.19 -32.37
N ALA A 793 -42.12 16.50 -32.43
CA ALA A 793 -43.38 17.03 -32.93
C ALA A 793 -43.99 18.03 -31.94
N ARG A 794 -45.05 18.71 -32.40
CA ARG A 794 -45.89 19.55 -31.54
C ARG A 794 -46.48 18.72 -30.40
N HIS A 795 -46.44 19.23 -29.17
CA HIS A 795 -46.79 18.50 -27.93
C HIS A 795 -45.92 17.26 -27.64
N GLY A 796 -44.77 17.14 -28.32
CA GLY A 796 -43.82 16.07 -28.10
C GLY A 796 -43.21 16.11 -26.70
N ARG A 797 -42.77 14.95 -26.21
CA ARG A 797 -42.15 14.82 -24.88
C ARG A 797 -40.72 14.32 -24.99
N PHE A 798 -39.80 15.06 -24.38
CA PHE A 798 -38.38 14.70 -24.33
C PHE A 798 -38.04 13.96 -23.04
N LEU A 799 -37.50 12.75 -23.17
CA LEU A 799 -37.13 11.88 -22.06
C LEU A 799 -35.61 11.77 -22.02
N GLU A 800 -34.99 12.61 -21.18
CA GLU A 800 -33.54 12.63 -21.00
C GLU A 800 -33.11 11.61 -19.94
N ILE A 801 -32.43 10.55 -20.38
CA ILE A 801 -31.82 9.55 -19.48
C ILE A 801 -30.30 9.69 -19.40
N GLY A 802 -29.68 10.45 -20.33
CA GLY A 802 -28.28 10.84 -20.25
C GLY A 802 -28.03 11.80 -19.09
N LYS A 803 -26.81 11.77 -18.56
CA LYS A 803 -26.41 12.60 -17.40
C LYS A 803 -25.30 13.61 -17.69
N TYR A 804 -24.61 13.48 -18.82
CA TYR A 804 -23.46 14.31 -19.15
C TYR A 804 -23.85 15.80 -19.30
N ASP A 805 -24.74 16.13 -20.23
CA ASP A 805 -25.19 17.52 -20.44
C ASP A 805 -25.92 18.10 -19.22
N LEU A 806 -26.69 17.27 -18.50
CA LEU A 806 -27.33 17.69 -17.25
C LEU A 806 -26.30 18.05 -16.18
N SER A 807 -25.24 17.26 -16.04
CA SER A 807 -24.15 17.51 -15.10
C SER A 807 -23.36 18.78 -15.46
N ASN A 808 -23.18 19.03 -16.76
CA ASN A 808 -22.46 20.19 -17.27
C ASN A 808 -23.32 21.46 -17.40
N ASN A 809 -24.63 21.36 -17.11
CA ASN A 809 -25.57 22.48 -17.23
C ASN A 809 -25.58 23.09 -18.64
N THR A 810 -25.57 22.23 -19.67
CA THR A 810 -25.58 22.66 -21.07
C THR A 810 -26.83 23.50 -21.37
N PRO A 811 -26.72 24.62 -22.11
CA PRO A 811 -27.87 25.43 -22.49
C PRO A 811 -28.92 24.66 -23.31
N LEU A 812 -30.19 24.95 -23.04
CA LEU A 812 -31.33 24.42 -23.77
C LEU A 812 -32.07 25.57 -24.47
N GLY A 813 -32.36 25.42 -25.77
CA GLY A 813 -33.09 26.43 -26.53
C GLY A 813 -34.55 26.54 -26.10
N MET A 814 -34.91 27.57 -25.32
CA MET A 814 -36.28 27.75 -24.80
C MET A 814 -37.36 27.91 -25.87
N ALA A 815 -37.00 28.37 -27.08
CA ALA A 815 -37.94 28.46 -28.21
C ALA A 815 -38.56 27.10 -28.60
N LEU A 816 -37.91 25.99 -28.24
CA LEU A 816 -38.42 24.64 -28.51
C LEU A 816 -39.70 24.32 -27.73
N PHE A 817 -39.97 24.99 -26.60
CA PHE A 817 -41.20 24.82 -25.83
C PHE A 817 -42.44 25.46 -26.47
N LEU A 818 -42.27 26.15 -27.60
CA LEU A 818 -43.40 26.63 -28.42
C LEU A 818 -43.99 25.53 -29.31
N LYS A 819 -43.26 24.42 -29.48
CA LYS A 819 -43.80 23.17 -30.07
C LYS A 819 -44.63 22.44 -29.01
#